data_AF-A0A838YTS6-F1
#
_entry.id   AF-A0A838YTS6-F1
#
_cell.length_a   1.000
_cell.length_b   1.000
_cell.length_c   1.000
_cell.angle_alpha   90.00
_cell.angle_beta   90.00
_cell.angle_gamma   90.00
#
_symmetry.space_group_name_H-M   'P 1'
#
loop_
_entity.id
_entity.type
_entity.pdbx_description
1 polymer ?
#
loop_
_entity_poly.entity_id
_entity_poly.type
_entity_poly.pdbx_seq_one_letter_code
_entity_poly.pdbx_strand_id
1 'polypeptide(L)'
;MVKQKISCIITLLHFCISVSFGKISLEKLQVDYQSNPLGIDVGIPHFSWQMKALDTRRGYFQTAYQIVVTNTQNKIVWDSKKINSSISHGIVYAGTPLEATTRYTWRLTVWNNFDEVVSKTAWFETGLVSTDISAWSGAQWIGGSTDDLVLYAHALSVFKFEYGIQLDKNSNSTKAAFVFGGNDARLMNKDLNLMGVEAQRNKNYIKLELDISGVSDLSDGLAKLNIYRVGYDKTDSEEKAFKSLDIPQTVINQTNKYDKHHILAECNFGLFDFYIDGKNKITEKTNEPPSPFGNNGINLNPVGKGNNYISFPMLADIGFQTNTNQIAYFSDLIIRNYRLPSNPLFTENLTINSYNGVFRSDKLSVVNNQYKIHSGALILADPSRNAAPMLRSTFVTPSKTISRARLYVTARGIYEMHLNGKRIGNDYFNPGLTQYNKHQMYQTYDVTKYIQEGKTNALGAWLSEGWWSGNITYSGENWNFFGDRQSLLCKLEIIYADGTKQTITSNTNDWKLFTEGPIRYGSFFQGEFYDATKEKTIEGWSTAIYDDKNWKRTVEVPLDGTAYIDKNPDPTGRRTPVNYNNLKITGQLGENPGIVMTLTAKSVEEVRPKVFVYDMGQNMVGFPQIKIRNGKKGQLITLRYAEVKYPDLPDYKGNEGMIMMENIRAALTTDTYLLKGGDETIQPRFTFHGYRYLEITGINTAIPIYEVKGMVVSSITGLSSNYSTSNDLVNKLWQNITWSLRSNFLSIPTDTPARNERMGWSGDISVFSRSATYLTDADVFLRRHMLAMRDIQPESGRFTDVAPVGGGFGGTLWGSAGIVVPWETYQQYGDIKILEENYDAMNHYMIFLKTKLNEQGILNEGPLGDWLSPEGNRNDNTLFWMAHYAYDLEIMAKTARLLGKTSEAAEFMVSHNAVKKHFNEVYIDKGSFKTIKSGVKTGFMGPPNERNANQPSDKGQVIDTQASYAIPLALGIFNEANKTYAIGHLNESISRSNKDDSGVDRPPYSLMTGFIGTASIMQALSENNQSATAYRLLQQNSYPSWLYSVVNGATSIWERLNSYTVENGFGGNNSMNSFNHYSFGAVAAWMYNYSLGIQRSPDIAGFKQFVLKPIPDPDKKMKWAKGYYDSVYGRISSEWKTEIGKWTYKTTIPANTTATLYLPANALNKISETGKTLIQNRRINYENGEARIILNSGNYTFEIKD
;
A
#
# COMPACT_ATOMS: atom_id res chain seq x y z
N MET A 1 4.74 -38.94 -80.66
CA MET A 1 5.53 -38.17 -81.65
C MET A 1 6.56 -37.36 -80.88
N VAL A 2 7.86 -37.69 -81.03
CA VAL A 2 8.83 -36.93 -81.85
C VAL A 2 9.16 -35.60 -81.15
N LYS A 3 10.23 -35.54 -80.34
CA LYS A 3 11.64 -35.26 -80.68
C LYS A 3 11.98 -33.76 -80.60
N GLN A 4 13.06 -33.48 -79.86
CA GLN A 4 14.20 -32.63 -80.24
C GLN A 4 13.97 -31.09 -80.33
N LYS A 5 14.90 -30.19 -79.94
CA LYS A 5 16.37 -30.22 -79.77
C LYS A 5 16.77 -28.93 -79.01
N ILE A 6 17.68 -28.95 -78.01
CA ILE A 6 19.15 -28.71 -78.08
C ILE A 6 19.49 -27.26 -78.54
N SER A 7 20.32 -26.41 -77.92
CA SER A 7 21.45 -26.56 -76.97
C SER A 7 21.83 -25.22 -76.32
N CYS A 8 22.74 -25.33 -75.34
CA CYS A 8 23.70 -24.33 -74.82
C CYS A 8 23.17 -23.29 -73.81
N ILE A 9 23.52 -23.50 -72.52
CA ILE A 9 24.44 -22.63 -71.76
C ILE A 9 24.89 -23.41 -70.51
N ILE A 10 26.19 -23.69 -70.45
CA ILE A 10 26.95 -24.02 -69.24
C ILE A 10 27.08 -22.72 -68.44
N THR A 11 27.12 -22.84 -67.10
CA THR A 11 27.40 -21.78 -66.09
C THR A 11 26.18 -21.12 -65.44
N LEU A 12 25.43 -21.86 -64.61
CA LEU A 12 24.64 -21.28 -63.51
C LEU A 12 24.90 -22.10 -62.23
N LEU A 13 26.03 -21.84 -61.58
CA LEU A 13 26.16 -22.05 -60.13
C LEU A 13 25.24 -21.01 -59.47
N HIS A 14 23.98 -21.36 -59.24
CA HIS A 14 23.08 -20.56 -58.43
C HIS A 14 23.30 -20.88 -56.95
N PHE A 15 23.82 -19.87 -56.27
CA PHE A 15 23.83 -19.67 -54.83
C PHE A 15 22.50 -20.11 -54.20
N CYS A 16 22.45 -21.33 -53.66
CA CYS A 16 21.51 -21.62 -52.58
C CYS A 16 22.00 -20.87 -51.35
N ILE A 17 21.54 -19.65 -51.15
CA ILE A 17 21.62 -18.98 -49.84
C ILE A 17 20.73 -19.80 -48.92
N SER A 18 21.34 -20.77 -48.22
CA SER A 18 20.75 -21.34 -47.02
C SER A 18 20.59 -20.20 -46.02
N VAL A 19 19.38 -19.66 -45.90
CA VAL A 19 19.01 -18.79 -44.79
C VAL A 19 19.06 -19.67 -43.53
N SER A 20 20.22 -19.70 -42.87
CA SER A 20 20.35 -20.30 -41.56
C SER A 20 19.51 -19.47 -40.60
N PHE A 21 18.32 -19.96 -40.25
CA PHE A 21 17.57 -19.40 -39.12
C PHE A 21 18.48 -19.44 -37.89
N GLY A 22 18.70 -18.28 -37.26
CA GLY A 22 19.53 -18.18 -36.05
C GLY A 22 18.97 -19.10 -34.97
N LYS A 23 19.83 -19.80 -34.24
CA LYS A 23 19.42 -20.78 -33.20
C LYS A 23 19.22 -20.14 -31.82
N ILE A 24 19.43 -18.83 -31.72
CA ILE A 24 19.12 -18.02 -30.54
C ILE A 24 18.32 -16.77 -30.94
N SER A 25 17.52 -16.25 -30.01
CA SER A 25 16.85 -14.95 -30.11
C SER A 25 17.16 -14.07 -28.90
N LEU A 26 17.19 -12.74 -29.12
CA LEU A 26 17.30 -11.74 -28.06
C LEU A 26 15.89 -11.29 -27.63
N GLU A 27 15.57 -11.44 -26.35
CA GLU A 27 14.29 -11.09 -25.75
C GLU A 27 14.48 -10.08 -24.61
N LYS A 28 13.38 -9.43 -24.17
CA LYS A 28 13.36 -8.44 -23.07
C LYS A 28 14.52 -7.44 -23.10
N LEU A 29 14.69 -6.73 -24.22
CA LEU A 29 15.62 -5.60 -24.29
C LEU A 29 15.08 -4.49 -23.40
N GLN A 30 15.80 -4.19 -22.32
CA GLN A 30 15.36 -3.28 -21.27
C GLN A 30 16.36 -2.17 -21.04
N VAL A 31 15.84 -1.01 -20.67
CA VAL A 31 16.58 0.15 -20.16
C VAL A 31 16.02 0.47 -18.78
N ASP A 32 16.86 0.50 -17.75
CA ASP A 32 16.48 0.57 -16.33
C ASP A 32 15.30 -0.38 -16.01
N TYR A 33 15.48 -1.63 -16.47
CA TYR A 33 14.60 -2.79 -16.24
C TYR A 33 13.20 -2.67 -16.85
N GLN A 34 12.97 -1.68 -17.71
CA GLN A 34 11.71 -1.47 -18.41
C GLN A 34 11.88 -1.67 -19.92
N SER A 35 10.85 -2.23 -20.56
CA SER A 35 10.85 -2.41 -22.02
C SER A 35 10.41 -1.12 -22.71
N ASN A 36 11.29 -0.54 -23.53
CA ASN A 36 11.05 0.71 -24.24
C ASN A 36 10.46 1.84 -23.38
N PRO A 37 11.13 2.22 -22.27
CA PRO A 37 10.55 3.15 -21.32
C PRO A 37 10.44 4.56 -21.91
N LEU A 38 9.39 5.28 -21.50
CA LEU A 38 9.06 6.64 -21.93
C LEU A 38 9.10 7.59 -20.74
N GLY A 39 9.93 8.62 -20.82
CA GLY A 39 10.02 9.66 -19.79
C GLY A 39 10.96 9.32 -18.64
N ILE A 40 12.04 8.57 -18.89
CA ILE A 40 13.04 8.28 -17.84
C ILE A 40 13.93 9.50 -17.58
N ASP A 41 14.20 9.77 -16.30
CA ASP A 41 15.11 10.85 -15.89
C ASP A 41 16.48 10.33 -15.43
N VAL A 42 16.73 9.04 -15.58
CA VAL A 42 18.02 8.43 -15.27
C VAL A 42 19.05 8.90 -16.30
N GLY A 43 19.97 9.78 -15.89
CA GLY A 43 20.99 10.34 -16.77
C GLY A 43 22.06 9.33 -17.23
N ILE A 44 22.22 8.22 -16.49
CA ILE A 44 23.14 7.11 -16.79
C ILE A 44 22.34 5.81 -16.73
N PRO A 45 21.57 5.46 -17.78
CA PRO A 45 20.68 4.31 -17.73
C PRO A 45 21.42 2.98 -17.87
N HIS A 46 20.75 1.88 -17.50
CA HIS A 46 21.32 0.53 -17.54
C HIS A 46 20.62 -0.35 -18.59
N PHE A 47 21.40 -1.05 -19.40
CA PHE A 47 20.90 -1.93 -20.46
C PHE A 47 20.92 -3.40 -20.04
N SER A 48 19.83 -4.11 -20.29
CA SER A 48 19.69 -5.55 -20.02
C SER A 48 19.00 -6.28 -21.17
N TRP A 49 19.31 -7.57 -21.33
CA TRP A 49 18.67 -8.43 -22.32
C TRP A 49 18.73 -9.91 -21.93
N GLN A 50 17.79 -10.68 -22.47
CA GLN A 50 17.74 -12.13 -22.36
C GLN A 50 18.19 -12.78 -23.65
N MET A 51 18.90 -13.90 -23.52
CA MET A 51 19.15 -14.84 -24.61
C MET A 51 18.19 -16.03 -24.47
N LYS A 52 17.60 -16.46 -25.58
CA LYS A 52 16.75 -17.64 -25.63
C LYS A 52 17.21 -18.57 -26.74
N ALA A 53 17.39 -19.85 -26.40
CA ALA A 53 17.64 -20.89 -27.39
C ALA A 53 16.35 -21.23 -28.15
N LEU A 54 16.44 -21.40 -29.47
CA LEU A 54 15.33 -21.74 -30.35
C LEU A 54 15.32 -23.22 -30.75
N ASP A 55 16.34 -23.98 -30.35
CA ASP A 55 16.44 -25.43 -30.54
C ASP A 55 16.64 -26.16 -29.20
N THR A 56 16.90 -27.47 -29.26
CA THR A 56 17.11 -28.32 -28.07
C THR A 56 18.57 -28.40 -27.63
N ARG A 57 19.49 -27.65 -28.27
CA ARG A 57 20.92 -27.69 -27.93
C ARG A 57 21.14 -27.03 -26.58
N ARG A 58 22.02 -27.64 -25.78
CA ARG A 58 22.39 -27.17 -24.44
C ARG A 58 23.67 -26.33 -24.51
N GLY A 59 23.85 -25.46 -23.51
CA GLY A 59 25.09 -24.71 -23.29
C GLY A 59 25.28 -23.52 -24.21
N TYR A 60 24.19 -22.87 -24.63
CA TYR A 60 24.27 -21.52 -25.20
C TYR A 60 24.70 -20.51 -24.15
N PHE A 61 25.75 -19.74 -24.45
CA PHE A 61 26.19 -18.59 -23.66
C PHE A 61 26.73 -17.46 -24.53
N GLN A 62 26.67 -16.23 -24.00
CA GLN A 62 27.23 -15.05 -24.64
C GLN A 62 28.75 -15.01 -24.47
N THR A 63 29.48 -14.76 -25.56
CA THR A 63 30.93 -14.53 -25.54
C THR A 63 31.27 -13.05 -25.64
N ALA A 64 30.45 -12.26 -26.34
CA ALA A 64 30.63 -10.81 -26.46
C ALA A 64 29.31 -10.08 -26.75
N TYR A 65 29.29 -8.78 -26.52
CA TYR A 65 28.21 -7.88 -26.93
C TYR A 65 28.73 -6.56 -27.51
N GLN A 66 27.86 -5.84 -28.21
CA GLN A 66 28.04 -4.43 -28.61
C GLN A 66 26.69 -3.72 -28.54
N ILE A 67 26.68 -2.54 -27.90
CA ILE A 67 25.53 -1.63 -27.85
C ILE A 67 25.90 -0.36 -28.62
N VAL A 68 25.05 0.02 -29.56
CA VAL A 68 25.15 1.30 -30.28
C VAL A 68 23.89 2.10 -30.04
N VAL A 69 24.00 3.28 -29.42
CA VAL A 69 22.89 4.19 -29.14
C VAL A 69 22.97 5.39 -30.06
N THR A 70 21.82 5.75 -30.64
CA THR A 70 21.65 6.87 -31.57
C THR A 70 20.53 7.79 -31.11
N ASN A 71 20.69 9.09 -31.32
CA ASN A 71 19.65 10.09 -31.04
C ASN A 71 18.65 10.22 -32.22
N THR A 72 17.71 11.16 -32.12
CA THR A 72 16.69 11.43 -33.15
C THR A 72 17.25 11.85 -34.52
N GLN A 73 18.50 12.33 -34.58
CA GLN A 73 19.19 12.70 -35.81
C GLN A 73 20.06 11.55 -36.36
N ASN A 74 19.90 10.33 -35.84
CA ASN A 74 20.73 9.16 -36.13
C ASN A 74 22.23 9.34 -35.80
N LYS A 75 22.58 10.34 -34.99
CA LYS A 75 23.95 10.52 -34.50
C LYS A 75 24.22 9.49 -33.42
N ILE A 76 25.33 8.76 -33.55
CA ILE A 76 25.80 7.84 -32.51
C ILE A 76 26.21 8.67 -31.28
N VAL A 77 25.53 8.44 -30.16
CA VAL A 77 25.84 9.04 -28.85
C VAL A 77 26.60 8.08 -27.94
N TRP A 78 26.54 6.78 -28.24
CA TRP A 78 27.33 5.75 -27.59
C TRP A 78 27.59 4.55 -28.51
N ASP A 79 28.80 4.03 -28.49
CA ASP A 79 29.16 2.74 -29.08
C ASP A 79 30.10 2.04 -28.11
N SER A 80 29.62 0.97 -27.47
CA SER A 80 30.42 0.20 -26.50
C SER A 80 31.63 -0.49 -27.14
N LYS A 81 31.69 -0.55 -28.49
CA LYS A 81 32.51 -1.49 -29.25
C LYS A 81 32.19 -2.94 -28.86
N LYS A 82 32.91 -3.89 -29.44
CA LYS A 82 32.79 -5.30 -29.07
C LYS A 82 33.45 -5.52 -27.72
N ILE A 83 32.64 -5.80 -26.69
CA ILE A 83 33.10 -6.13 -25.34
C ILE A 83 33.04 -7.64 -25.17
N ASN A 84 34.19 -8.28 -24.89
CA ASN A 84 34.27 -9.71 -24.59
C ASN A 84 33.79 -9.97 -23.15
N SER A 85 32.48 -10.10 -22.99
CA SER A 85 31.85 -10.35 -21.69
C SER A 85 30.57 -11.17 -21.86
N SER A 86 30.31 -12.03 -20.87
CA SER A 86 29.07 -12.80 -20.78
C SER A 86 27.97 -12.09 -19.99
N ILE A 87 28.24 -10.92 -19.40
CA ILE A 87 27.26 -10.13 -18.65
C ILE A 87 26.22 -9.57 -19.65
N SER A 88 24.94 -9.67 -19.30
CA SER A 88 23.81 -9.20 -20.13
C SER A 88 22.74 -8.46 -19.31
N HIS A 89 23.10 -8.01 -18.10
CA HIS A 89 22.21 -7.33 -17.17
C HIS A 89 22.96 -6.16 -16.53
N GLY A 90 22.29 -5.02 -16.33
CA GLY A 90 22.86 -3.87 -15.64
C GLY A 90 24.02 -3.17 -16.37
N ILE A 91 24.09 -3.23 -17.71
CA ILE A 91 25.19 -2.62 -18.46
C ILE A 91 25.06 -1.09 -18.45
N VAL A 92 25.99 -0.42 -17.76
CA VAL A 92 25.99 1.03 -17.57
C VAL A 92 26.23 1.76 -18.89
N TYR A 93 25.39 2.75 -19.20
CA TYR A 93 25.61 3.69 -20.30
C TYR A 93 26.90 4.49 -20.10
N ALA A 94 27.80 4.49 -21.10
CA ALA A 94 29.07 5.22 -21.07
C ALA A 94 29.21 6.19 -22.25
N GLY A 95 28.09 6.69 -22.76
CA GLY A 95 28.06 7.63 -23.88
C GLY A 95 28.04 9.10 -23.46
N THR A 96 27.73 9.97 -24.40
CA THR A 96 27.55 11.40 -24.12
C THR A 96 26.32 11.64 -23.24
N PRO A 97 26.31 12.68 -22.40
CA PRO A 97 25.14 13.03 -21.58
C PRO A 97 23.84 13.04 -22.38
N LEU A 98 22.78 12.49 -21.79
CA LEU A 98 21.47 12.40 -22.45
C LEU A 98 20.75 13.76 -22.36
N GLU A 99 20.08 14.12 -23.44
CA GLU A 99 19.29 15.34 -23.56
C GLU A 99 17.87 15.08 -23.05
N ALA A 100 17.23 16.09 -22.46
CA ALA A 100 15.83 16.01 -22.06
C ALA A 100 14.91 15.83 -23.28
N THR A 101 13.76 15.21 -23.09
CA THR A 101 12.68 15.05 -24.07
C THR A 101 13.12 14.35 -25.36
N THR A 102 14.11 13.46 -25.30
CA THR A 102 14.81 12.93 -26.48
C THR A 102 14.66 11.42 -26.57
N ARG A 103 14.26 10.94 -27.75
CA ARG A 103 14.19 9.51 -28.04
C ARG A 103 15.55 9.01 -28.52
N TYR A 104 15.99 7.91 -27.93
CA TYR A 104 17.20 7.19 -28.29
C TYR A 104 16.83 5.82 -28.83
N THR A 105 17.40 5.46 -29.98
CA THR A 105 17.32 4.11 -30.52
C THR A 105 18.63 3.40 -30.25
N TRP A 106 18.58 2.17 -29.77
CA TRP A 106 19.78 1.37 -29.49
C TRP A 106 19.72 0.02 -30.18
N ARG A 107 20.85 -0.36 -30.78
CA ARG A 107 21.06 -1.66 -31.41
C ARG A 107 22.00 -2.48 -30.54
N LEU A 108 21.51 -3.63 -30.10
CA LEU A 108 22.29 -4.68 -29.46
C LEU A 108 22.79 -5.66 -30.51
N THR A 109 24.05 -6.08 -30.40
CA THR A 109 24.63 -7.22 -31.14
C THR A 109 25.29 -8.15 -30.14
N VAL A 110 25.02 -9.45 -30.25
CA VAL A 110 25.50 -10.49 -29.34
C VAL A 110 26.19 -11.59 -30.15
N TRP A 111 27.36 -12.02 -29.67
CA TRP A 111 28.08 -13.20 -30.15
C TRP A 111 27.92 -14.33 -29.13
N ASN A 112 27.66 -15.55 -29.61
CA ASN A 112 27.59 -16.72 -28.74
C ASN A 112 28.81 -17.64 -28.91
N ASN A 113 28.81 -18.74 -28.17
CA ASN A 113 29.87 -19.74 -28.16
C ASN A 113 29.87 -20.74 -29.33
N PHE A 114 28.97 -20.55 -30.29
CA PHE A 114 28.91 -21.30 -31.55
C PHE A 114 29.14 -20.38 -32.76
N ASP A 115 29.79 -19.24 -32.53
CA ASP A 115 30.10 -18.21 -33.54
C ASP A 115 28.88 -17.60 -34.25
N GLU A 116 27.68 -17.72 -33.66
CA GLU A 116 26.48 -17.05 -34.17
C GLU A 116 26.46 -15.59 -33.70
N VAL A 117 26.02 -14.71 -34.60
CA VAL A 117 25.87 -13.26 -34.35
C VAL A 117 24.41 -12.87 -34.52
N VAL A 118 23.81 -12.30 -33.48
CA VAL A 118 22.40 -11.85 -33.52
C VAL A 118 22.32 -10.40 -33.09
N SER A 119 21.52 -9.61 -33.79
CA SER A 119 21.25 -8.21 -33.45
C SER A 119 19.76 -7.94 -33.26
N LYS A 120 19.43 -6.99 -32.38
CA LYS A 120 18.07 -6.50 -32.17
C LYS A 120 18.10 -5.03 -31.76
N THR A 121 17.07 -4.29 -32.15
CA THR A 121 16.92 -2.86 -31.85
C THR A 121 15.78 -2.64 -30.86
N ALA A 122 15.95 -1.68 -29.97
CA ALA A 122 14.93 -1.16 -29.07
C ALA A 122 15.13 0.36 -28.91
N TRP A 123 14.30 1.02 -28.12
CA TRP A 123 14.42 2.46 -27.88
C TRP A 123 14.18 2.77 -26.41
N PHE A 124 14.52 3.98 -25.98
CA PHE A 124 14.06 4.59 -24.74
C PHE A 124 13.92 6.09 -24.97
N GLU A 125 13.15 6.79 -24.15
CA GLU A 125 12.95 8.22 -24.29
C GLU A 125 13.08 8.91 -22.93
N THR A 126 13.91 9.96 -22.88
CA THR A 126 14.13 10.73 -21.66
C THR A 126 12.94 11.65 -21.35
N GLY A 127 12.73 11.89 -20.07
CA GLY A 127 11.78 12.86 -19.55
C GLY A 127 12.36 14.26 -19.55
N LEU A 128 12.10 15.02 -18.49
CA LEU A 128 12.60 16.38 -18.29
C LEU A 128 14.06 16.40 -17.81
N VAL A 129 14.59 15.29 -17.28
CA VAL A 129 15.95 15.05 -16.75
C VAL A 129 16.32 15.95 -15.56
N SER A 130 16.11 17.26 -15.68
CA SER A 130 16.17 18.20 -14.57
C SER A 130 15.00 18.01 -13.63
N THR A 131 15.29 17.98 -12.33
CA THR A 131 14.28 17.83 -11.28
C THR A 131 13.71 19.17 -10.80
N ASP A 132 14.19 20.28 -11.34
CA ASP A 132 13.81 21.63 -10.97
C ASP A 132 12.55 22.11 -11.73
N ILE A 133 11.78 23.00 -11.10
CA ILE A 133 10.56 23.55 -11.69
C ILE A 133 10.82 24.29 -13.02
N SER A 134 12.02 24.82 -13.26
CA SER A 134 12.43 25.44 -14.53
C SER A 134 12.29 24.51 -15.75
N ALA A 135 12.37 23.18 -15.56
CA ALA A 135 12.18 22.21 -16.64
C ALA A 135 10.75 22.21 -17.22
N TRP A 136 9.79 22.77 -16.47
CA TRP A 136 8.38 22.84 -16.81
C TRP A 136 8.01 24.06 -17.66
N SER A 137 8.99 24.83 -18.14
CA SER A 137 8.78 25.92 -19.11
C SER A 137 7.76 26.97 -18.63
N GLY A 138 7.80 27.30 -17.34
CA GLY A 138 6.90 28.29 -16.74
C GLY A 138 5.49 27.78 -16.41
N ALA A 139 5.26 26.45 -16.45
CA ALA A 139 4.01 25.88 -15.95
C ALA A 139 3.80 26.21 -14.47
N GLN A 140 2.56 26.56 -14.12
CA GLN A 140 2.13 26.90 -12.78
C GLN A 140 1.35 25.73 -12.16
N TRP A 141 1.42 25.60 -10.84
CA TRP A 141 0.54 24.73 -10.07
C TRP A 141 -0.85 25.38 -10.01
N ILE A 142 -1.80 24.90 -10.81
CA ILE A 142 -3.13 25.51 -10.94
C ILE A 142 -4.22 24.66 -10.28
N GLY A 143 -5.22 25.32 -9.70
CA GLY A 143 -6.34 24.68 -9.01
C GLY A 143 -7.41 25.69 -8.58
N GLY A 144 -8.15 25.34 -7.53
CA GLY A 144 -9.17 26.19 -6.92
C GLY A 144 -8.66 27.04 -5.76
N SER A 145 -9.44 28.07 -5.39
CA SER A 145 -9.19 28.88 -4.20
C SER A 145 -9.73 28.18 -2.93
N THR A 146 -9.65 28.84 -1.78
CA THR A 146 -10.25 28.33 -0.54
C THR A 146 -11.77 28.08 -0.68
N ASP A 147 -12.46 28.89 -1.48
CA ASP A 147 -13.91 28.75 -1.70
C ASP A 147 -14.27 27.52 -2.56
N ASP A 148 -13.26 26.89 -3.18
CA ASP A 148 -13.41 25.70 -4.03
C ASP A 148 -13.12 24.39 -3.32
N LEU A 149 -12.75 24.42 -2.03
CA LEU A 149 -12.49 23.20 -1.27
C LEU A 149 -13.73 22.30 -1.27
N VAL A 150 -13.50 21.03 -1.57
CA VAL A 150 -14.55 20.02 -1.58
C VAL A 150 -14.95 19.73 -0.14
N LEU A 151 -16.24 19.90 0.15
CA LEU A 151 -16.84 19.48 1.41
C LEU A 151 -17.96 18.50 1.12
N TYR A 152 -17.80 17.27 1.62
CA TYR A 152 -18.87 16.29 1.67
C TYR A 152 -19.09 15.89 3.12
N ALA A 153 -20.04 16.54 3.77
CA ALA A 153 -20.19 16.51 5.23
C ALA A 153 -20.56 15.12 5.76
N HIS A 154 -21.28 14.33 4.96
CA HIS A 154 -21.68 12.96 5.30
C HIS A 154 -20.52 11.94 5.24
N ALA A 155 -19.33 12.36 4.80
CA ALA A 155 -18.09 11.56 4.84
C ALA A 155 -16.98 12.20 5.69
N LEU A 156 -17.25 13.31 6.39
CA LEU A 156 -16.25 14.04 7.15
C LEU A 156 -16.29 13.64 8.64
N SER A 157 -15.33 12.81 9.07
CA SER A 157 -15.25 12.28 10.45
C SER A 157 -14.14 12.93 11.31
N VAL A 158 -13.37 13.85 10.74
CA VAL A 158 -12.30 14.59 11.42
C VAL A 158 -12.36 16.04 10.98
N PHE A 159 -12.71 16.94 11.89
CA PHE A 159 -13.00 18.34 11.57
C PHE A 159 -12.94 19.22 12.81
N LYS A 160 -12.93 20.54 12.60
CA LYS A 160 -13.23 21.52 13.65
C LYS A 160 -14.46 22.31 13.25
N PHE A 161 -15.22 22.77 14.23
CA PHE A 161 -16.21 23.82 13.99
C PHE A 161 -16.19 24.85 15.08
N GLU A 162 -16.55 26.07 14.71
CA GLU A 162 -16.72 27.18 15.62
C GLU A 162 -17.98 27.97 15.29
N TYR A 163 -18.58 28.57 16.32
CA TYR A 163 -19.72 29.47 16.18
C TYR A 163 -19.84 30.39 17.41
N GLY A 164 -20.33 31.60 17.18
CA GLY A 164 -20.88 32.46 18.21
C GLY A 164 -22.33 32.11 18.52
N ILE A 165 -22.71 32.13 19.80
CA ILE A 165 -24.08 31.97 20.29
C ILE A 165 -24.42 33.09 21.28
N GLN A 166 -25.61 33.66 21.16
CA GLN A 166 -26.14 34.69 22.07
C GLN A 166 -27.62 34.43 22.35
N LEU A 167 -27.99 34.33 23.62
CA LEU A 167 -29.39 34.15 24.03
C LEU A 167 -30.10 35.51 24.11
N ASP A 168 -31.33 35.57 23.63
CA ASP A 168 -32.09 36.82 23.58
C ASP A 168 -32.63 37.21 24.96
N LYS A 169 -32.10 38.30 25.52
CA LYS A 169 -32.48 38.85 26.82
C LYS A 169 -33.96 39.29 26.86
N ASN A 170 -34.47 39.87 25.78
CA ASN A 170 -35.81 40.45 25.73
C ASN A 170 -36.92 39.40 25.83
N SER A 171 -36.66 38.20 25.34
CA SER A 171 -37.54 37.03 25.45
C SER A 171 -37.27 36.17 26.70
N ASN A 172 -36.36 36.58 27.59
CA ASN A 172 -35.90 35.78 28.73
C ASN A 172 -35.41 34.38 28.32
N SER A 173 -34.70 34.30 27.20
CA SER A 173 -34.18 33.03 26.70
C SER A 173 -33.07 32.51 27.60
N THR A 174 -33.15 31.25 27.99
CA THR A 174 -32.17 30.57 28.82
C THR A 174 -31.46 29.42 28.11
N LYS A 175 -31.97 28.94 26.96
CA LYS A 175 -31.41 27.79 26.24
C LYS A 175 -31.52 27.92 24.72
N ALA A 176 -30.45 27.54 24.02
CA ALA A 176 -30.44 27.29 22.59
C ALA A 176 -29.28 26.37 22.23
N ALA A 177 -29.33 25.73 21.06
CA ALA A 177 -28.36 24.74 20.66
C ALA A 177 -27.88 24.85 19.23
N PHE A 178 -26.60 24.56 19.03
CA PHE A 178 -26.05 24.17 17.73
C PHE A 178 -26.22 22.66 17.56
N VAL A 179 -26.57 22.22 16.36
CA VAL A 179 -26.85 20.82 16.03
C VAL A 179 -25.94 20.37 14.90
N PHE A 180 -25.41 19.16 14.98
CA PHE A 180 -24.58 18.54 13.94
C PHE A 180 -24.77 17.02 13.91
N GLY A 181 -24.18 16.34 12.92
CA GLY A 181 -24.35 14.90 12.77
C GLY A 181 -25.79 14.52 12.45
N GLY A 182 -26.55 15.45 11.89
CA GLY A 182 -27.96 15.26 11.58
C GLY A 182 -28.16 14.48 10.30
N ASN A 183 -29.25 13.70 10.23
CA ASN A 183 -29.67 12.99 9.01
C ASN A 183 -28.58 12.09 8.40
N ASP A 184 -27.68 11.52 9.20
CA ASP A 184 -26.69 10.56 8.70
C ASP A 184 -27.44 9.37 8.09
N ALA A 185 -27.26 9.16 6.78
CA ALA A 185 -27.99 8.15 6.02
C ALA A 185 -27.81 6.72 6.60
N ARG A 186 -26.69 6.46 7.30
CA ARG A 186 -26.42 5.18 7.94
C ARG A 186 -27.32 4.94 9.16
N LEU A 187 -27.75 6.00 9.85
CA LEU A 187 -28.65 5.93 11.00
C LEU A 187 -30.12 5.97 10.60
N MET A 188 -30.41 6.37 9.36
CA MET A 188 -31.76 6.36 8.78
C MET A 188 -32.13 5.01 8.15
N ASN A 189 -31.21 4.06 8.16
CA ASN A 189 -31.42 2.70 7.68
C ASN A 189 -30.72 1.71 8.61
N LYS A 190 -31.50 0.89 9.32
CA LYS A 190 -31.00 -0.12 10.27
C LYS A 190 -30.04 -1.15 9.67
N ASP A 191 -30.05 -1.33 8.36
CA ASP A 191 -29.16 -2.29 7.70
C ASP A 191 -27.78 -1.72 7.40
N LEU A 192 -27.61 -0.39 7.51
CA LEU A 192 -26.34 0.32 7.29
C LEU A 192 -25.55 0.61 8.57
N ASN A 193 -26.04 0.19 9.74
CA ASN A 193 -25.38 0.43 11.02
C ASN A 193 -25.44 -0.77 11.97
N LEU A 194 -24.44 -0.87 12.85
CA LEU A 194 -24.29 -1.99 13.79
C LEU A 194 -25.27 -1.91 14.97
N MET A 195 -25.76 -0.71 15.29
CA MET A 195 -26.67 -0.46 16.41
C MET A 195 -28.11 -0.93 16.10
N GLY A 196 -28.41 -1.19 14.82
CA GLY A 196 -29.73 -1.57 14.35
C GLY A 196 -30.78 -0.48 14.57
N VAL A 197 -30.37 0.79 14.49
CA VAL A 197 -31.26 1.95 14.63
C VAL A 197 -31.77 2.43 13.27
N GLU A 198 -32.99 2.96 13.24
CA GLU A 198 -33.61 3.54 12.05
C GLU A 198 -34.35 4.82 12.43
N ALA A 199 -33.68 5.95 12.28
CA ALA A 199 -34.22 7.26 12.60
C ALA A 199 -34.92 7.88 11.40
N GLN A 200 -36.06 8.51 11.63
CA GLN A 200 -36.70 9.37 10.64
C GLN A 200 -35.85 10.64 10.40
N ARG A 201 -36.14 11.35 9.31
CA ARG A 201 -35.50 12.65 9.03
C ARG A 201 -35.70 13.60 10.23
N ASN A 202 -34.62 14.29 10.61
CA ASN A 202 -34.50 15.18 11.77
C ASN A 202 -34.74 14.49 13.12
N LYS A 203 -34.56 13.16 13.19
CA LYS A 203 -34.63 12.37 14.43
C LYS A 203 -33.35 11.60 14.75
N ASN A 204 -32.25 11.93 14.07
CA ASN A 204 -30.89 11.63 14.53
C ASN A 204 -30.03 12.89 14.43
N TYR A 205 -29.30 13.23 15.51
CA TYR A 205 -28.37 14.36 15.58
C TYR A 205 -27.63 14.41 16.94
N ILE A 206 -26.56 15.20 17.01
CA ILE A 206 -25.94 15.67 18.25
C ILE A 206 -26.36 17.13 18.50
N LYS A 207 -26.81 17.41 19.72
CA LYS A 207 -27.23 18.76 20.15
C LYS A 207 -26.26 19.30 21.21
N LEU A 208 -25.65 20.46 20.94
CA LEU A 208 -24.83 21.22 21.88
C LEU A 208 -25.63 22.41 22.39
N GLU A 209 -26.26 22.26 23.54
CA GLU A 209 -27.14 23.26 24.15
C GLU A 209 -26.39 24.09 25.20
N LEU A 210 -26.33 25.41 24.99
CA LEU A 210 -25.93 26.34 26.03
C LEU A 210 -27.13 26.61 26.93
N ASP A 211 -26.99 26.35 28.22
CA ASP A 211 -28.03 26.53 29.23
C ASP A 211 -27.55 27.50 30.33
N ILE A 212 -28.17 28.68 30.38
CA ILE A 212 -27.88 29.71 31.41
C ILE A 212 -28.94 29.75 32.51
N SER A 213 -29.91 28.82 32.53
CA SER A 213 -31.03 28.86 33.48
C SER A 213 -30.58 28.76 34.94
N GLY A 214 -29.45 28.08 35.20
CA GLY A 214 -28.83 27.95 36.52
C GLY A 214 -27.86 29.07 36.90
N VAL A 215 -27.54 30.01 36.01
CA VAL A 215 -26.55 31.06 36.29
C VAL A 215 -27.03 31.95 37.44
N SER A 216 -26.23 32.07 38.49
CA SER A 216 -26.46 32.94 39.65
C SER A 216 -25.14 33.41 40.25
N ASP A 217 -25.18 34.30 41.23
CA ASP A 217 -23.98 34.77 41.96
C ASP A 217 -23.48 33.72 42.99
N LEU A 218 -24.17 32.58 43.14
CA LEU A 218 -23.74 31.47 43.99
C LEU A 218 -22.66 30.64 43.30
N SER A 219 -21.78 29.99 44.07
CA SER A 219 -20.66 29.20 43.53
C SER A 219 -21.07 27.99 42.69
N ASP A 220 -22.29 27.49 42.87
CA ASP A 220 -22.92 26.40 42.10
C ASP A 220 -23.87 26.92 40.99
N GLY A 221 -24.06 28.23 40.90
CA GLY A 221 -24.85 28.91 39.88
C GLY A 221 -24.15 28.98 38.52
N LEU A 222 -23.88 27.84 37.90
CA LEU A 222 -23.06 27.71 36.70
C LEU A 222 -23.94 27.60 35.44
N ALA A 223 -23.45 28.18 34.33
CA ALA A 223 -23.96 27.85 33.01
C ALA A 223 -23.53 26.42 32.65
N LYS A 224 -24.25 25.77 31.73
CA LYS A 224 -23.96 24.40 31.32
C LYS A 224 -23.88 24.29 29.81
N LEU A 225 -22.97 23.42 29.34
CA LEU A 225 -23.00 22.87 27.99
C LEU A 225 -23.60 21.47 28.07
N ASN A 226 -24.88 21.35 27.72
CA ASN A 226 -25.59 20.08 27.66
C ASN A 226 -25.39 19.45 26.28
N ILE A 227 -24.85 18.24 26.24
CA ILE A 227 -24.64 17.46 25.02
C ILE A 227 -25.70 16.37 24.98
N TYR A 228 -26.51 16.35 23.93
CA TYR A 228 -27.48 15.28 23.69
C TYR A 228 -27.06 14.49 22.47
N ARG A 229 -27.20 13.18 22.56
CA ARG A 229 -27.09 12.25 21.45
C ARG A 229 -28.49 11.71 21.20
N VAL A 230 -28.99 11.84 19.97
CA VAL A 230 -30.36 11.49 19.58
C VAL A 230 -30.30 10.54 18.39
N GLY A 231 -30.89 9.35 18.50
CA GLY A 231 -31.08 8.43 17.38
C GLY A 231 -29.82 7.74 16.85
N TYR A 232 -28.70 7.79 17.56
CA TYR A 232 -27.45 7.07 17.23
C TYR A 232 -27.42 5.68 17.87
N ASP A 233 -28.02 5.54 19.05
CA ASP A 233 -28.15 4.30 19.81
C ASP A 233 -29.56 4.19 20.41
N LYS A 234 -29.99 2.95 20.72
CA LYS A 234 -31.32 2.69 21.31
C LYS A 234 -31.50 3.32 22.69
N THR A 235 -30.41 3.66 23.38
CA THR A 235 -30.42 4.31 24.70
C THR A 235 -30.44 5.83 24.65
N ASP A 236 -30.39 6.41 23.45
CA ASP A 236 -30.37 7.86 23.26
C ASP A 236 -31.70 8.53 23.61
N SER A 237 -31.65 9.82 23.97
CA SER A 237 -32.81 10.60 24.39
C SER A 237 -32.73 12.04 23.90
N GLU A 238 -33.86 12.57 23.39
CA GLU A 238 -33.99 13.99 23.06
C GLU A 238 -34.23 14.86 24.31
N GLU A 239 -34.67 14.27 25.42
CA GLU A 239 -35.05 14.96 26.66
C GLU A 239 -33.94 14.94 27.72
N LYS A 240 -33.09 13.89 27.72
CA LYS A 240 -32.02 13.72 28.70
C LYS A 240 -30.66 13.93 28.05
N ALA A 241 -29.88 14.87 28.61
CA ALA A 241 -28.51 15.10 28.16
C ALA A 241 -27.66 13.83 28.34
N PHE A 242 -26.92 13.47 27.29
CA PHE A 242 -25.92 12.40 27.32
C PHE A 242 -24.75 12.78 28.24
N LYS A 243 -24.33 14.05 28.18
CA LYS A 243 -23.36 14.66 29.09
C LYS A 243 -23.79 16.10 29.41
N SER A 244 -23.49 16.56 30.61
CA SER A 244 -23.70 17.95 31.04
C SER A 244 -22.38 18.45 31.61
N LEU A 245 -21.81 19.48 31.01
CA LEU A 245 -20.54 20.05 31.44
C LEU A 245 -20.78 21.41 32.09
N ASP A 246 -20.25 21.60 33.29
CA ASP A 246 -20.33 22.89 33.98
C ASP A 246 -19.36 23.89 33.33
N ILE A 247 -19.85 25.10 33.06
CA ILE A 247 -19.08 26.21 32.52
C ILE A 247 -18.66 27.10 33.70
N PRO A 248 -17.36 27.33 33.94
CA PRO A 248 -16.90 28.14 35.05
C PRO A 248 -17.45 29.58 35.00
N GLN A 249 -17.71 30.18 36.18
CA GLN A 249 -18.14 31.60 36.27
C GLN A 249 -17.12 32.60 35.70
N THR A 250 -15.86 32.20 35.63
CA THR A 250 -14.81 32.97 34.96
C THR A 250 -15.02 33.06 33.44
N VAL A 251 -15.86 32.21 32.86
CA VAL A 251 -16.27 32.21 31.44
C VAL A 251 -17.65 32.88 31.31
N ILE A 252 -18.68 32.32 31.95
CA ILE A 252 -20.07 32.80 31.89
C ILE A 252 -20.62 33.00 33.30
N ASN A 253 -21.09 34.21 33.61
CA ASN A 253 -21.63 34.61 34.90
C ASN A 253 -22.84 35.56 34.71
N GLN A 254 -23.41 36.05 35.81
CA GLN A 254 -24.58 36.92 35.78
C GLN A 254 -24.42 38.18 34.91
N THR A 255 -23.22 38.76 34.84
CA THR A 255 -22.99 40.00 34.10
C THR A 255 -22.96 39.82 32.58
N ASN A 256 -22.48 38.66 32.12
CA ASN A 256 -22.24 38.41 30.69
C ASN A 256 -23.08 37.27 30.09
N LYS A 257 -24.00 36.64 30.85
CA LYS A 257 -24.79 35.48 30.36
C LYS A 257 -25.64 35.71 29.10
N TYR A 258 -25.90 36.96 28.74
CA TYR A 258 -26.61 37.34 27.51
C TYR A 258 -25.68 37.98 26.46
N ASP A 259 -24.39 38.02 26.74
CA ASP A 259 -23.39 38.40 25.75
C ASP A 259 -23.20 37.25 24.74
N LYS A 260 -22.52 37.56 23.64
CA LYS A 260 -22.13 36.55 22.67
C LYS A 260 -20.97 35.71 23.25
N HIS A 261 -21.13 34.40 23.23
CA HIS A 261 -20.09 33.43 23.58
C HIS A 261 -19.64 32.65 22.35
N HIS A 262 -18.35 32.40 22.23
CA HIS A 262 -17.76 31.66 21.11
C HIS A 262 -17.46 30.22 21.53
N ILE A 263 -18.02 29.24 20.81
CA ILE A 263 -17.80 27.81 21.05
C ILE A 263 -16.94 27.26 19.91
N LEU A 264 -15.86 26.57 20.25
CA LEU A 264 -15.03 25.78 19.33
C LEU A 264 -15.10 24.32 19.75
N ALA A 265 -15.28 23.43 18.77
CA ALA A 265 -15.16 21.99 18.96
C ALA A 265 -14.17 21.38 17.97
N GLU A 266 -13.34 20.47 18.46
CA GLU A 266 -12.41 19.68 17.64
C GLU A 266 -12.84 18.21 17.67
N CYS A 267 -13.10 17.61 16.51
CA CYS A 267 -13.51 16.23 16.36
C CYS A 267 -12.42 15.39 15.69
N ASN A 268 -12.05 14.29 16.32
CA ASN A 268 -11.22 13.25 15.72
C ASN A 268 -11.86 11.87 15.92
N PHE A 269 -12.52 11.36 14.88
CA PHE A 269 -13.21 10.08 14.88
C PHE A 269 -14.18 9.89 16.06
N GLY A 270 -15.01 10.90 16.31
CA GLY A 270 -16.03 10.87 17.36
C GLY A 270 -15.54 11.25 18.76
N LEU A 271 -14.26 11.57 18.91
CA LEU A 271 -13.70 12.20 20.11
C LEU A 271 -13.75 13.72 19.99
N PHE A 272 -14.33 14.38 20.98
CA PHE A 272 -14.53 15.82 20.98
C PHE A 272 -13.80 16.52 22.12
N ASP A 273 -13.15 17.63 21.77
CA ASP A 273 -12.69 18.65 22.70
C ASP A 273 -13.47 19.95 22.50
N PHE A 274 -13.94 20.55 23.59
CA PHE A 274 -14.77 21.77 23.56
C PHE A 274 -14.07 22.93 24.28
N TYR A 275 -14.18 24.11 23.69
CA TYR A 275 -13.61 25.37 24.18
C TYR A 275 -14.67 26.47 24.10
N ILE A 276 -14.73 27.32 25.12
CA ILE A 276 -15.65 28.47 25.17
C ILE A 276 -14.85 29.75 25.43
N ASP A 277 -15.08 30.79 24.62
CA ASP A 277 -14.42 32.10 24.66
C ASP A 277 -12.88 32.02 24.67
N GLY A 278 -12.32 31.02 23.99
CA GLY A 278 -10.87 30.77 23.91
C GLY A 278 -10.23 30.36 25.26
N LYS A 279 -11.02 30.06 26.29
CA LYS A 279 -10.55 29.63 27.62
C LYS A 279 -10.40 28.10 27.68
N ASN A 280 -9.68 27.62 28.71
CA ASN A 280 -9.27 26.23 28.96
C ASN A 280 -10.29 25.17 28.49
N LYS A 281 -9.79 24.11 27.85
CA LYS A 281 -10.54 22.90 27.46
C LYS A 281 -11.51 22.48 28.56
N ILE A 282 -12.80 22.36 28.24
CA ILE A 282 -13.81 21.87 29.18
C ILE A 282 -13.60 20.35 29.30
N THR A 283 -12.87 19.94 30.33
CA THR A 283 -12.53 18.54 30.55
C THR A 283 -13.59 17.81 31.36
N GLU A 284 -13.80 16.54 31.03
CA GLU A 284 -14.49 15.63 31.92
C GLU A 284 -13.62 15.38 33.17
N LYS A 285 -14.21 15.34 34.36
CA LYS A 285 -13.52 14.95 35.61
C LYS A 285 -13.27 13.44 35.64
N THR A 286 -12.49 12.91 34.71
CA THR A 286 -12.08 11.49 34.69
C THR A 286 -10.57 11.39 34.77
N ASN A 287 -10.07 10.60 35.73
CA ASN A 287 -8.65 10.60 36.10
C ASN A 287 -7.76 9.61 35.31
N GLU A 288 -8.25 8.87 34.32
CA GLU A 288 -7.38 8.01 33.51
C GLU A 288 -7.71 8.02 32.01
N PRO A 289 -6.70 8.14 31.12
CA PRO A 289 -6.88 7.88 29.71
C PRO A 289 -7.20 6.39 29.51
N PRO A 290 -8.18 6.03 28.65
CA PRO A 290 -8.58 4.64 28.46
C PRO A 290 -7.54 3.77 27.74
N SER A 291 -6.45 4.38 27.22
CA SER A 291 -5.29 3.72 26.61
C SER A 291 -4.12 4.71 26.56
N PRO A 292 -2.84 4.25 26.58
CA PRO A 292 -1.66 5.10 26.35
C PRO A 292 -1.66 5.88 25.03
N PHE A 293 -2.53 5.50 24.07
CA PHE A 293 -2.65 6.14 22.75
C PHE A 293 -4.01 6.76 22.47
N GLY A 294 -4.98 6.58 23.37
CA GLY A 294 -6.31 7.15 23.18
C GLY A 294 -6.27 8.65 23.43
N ASN A 295 -6.71 9.45 22.46
CA ASN A 295 -6.87 10.89 22.68
C ASN A 295 -7.82 11.15 23.86
N ASN A 296 -7.44 12.09 24.72
CA ASN A 296 -8.30 12.59 25.78
C ASN A 296 -9.39 13.46 25.15
N GLY A 297 -10.66 13.13 25.37
CA GLY A 297 -11.80 13.83 24.76
C GLY A 297 -13.10 13.10 25.05
N ILE A 298 -14.22 13.80 24.91
CA ILE A 298 -15.57 13.29 25.14
C ILE A 298 -15.93 12.38 23.97
N ASN A 299 -16.19 11.10 24.25
CA ASN A 299 -16.59 10.14 23.23
C ASN A 299 -18.08 10.25 22.95
N LEU A 300 -18.44 10.66 21.73
CA LEU A 300 -19.83 10.68 21.26
C LEU A 300 -20.18 9.47 20.39
N ASN A 301 -19.17 8.71 19.93
CA ASN A 301 -19.36 7.51 19.12
C ASN A 301 -20.00 6.37 19.94
N PRO A 302 -21.17 5.83 19.56
CA PRO A 302 -21.80 4.71 20.24
C PRO A 302 -21.06 3.38 20.07
N VAL A 303 -20.25 3.22 19.01
CA VAL A 303 -19.57 1.95 18.68
C VAL A 303 -18.30 1.77 19.51
N GLY A 304 -17.56 2.85 19.72
CA GLY A 304 -16.31 2.82 20.47
C GLY A 304 -15.47 4.06 20.24
N LYS A 305 -14.35 4.15 20.95
CA LYS A 305 -13.55 5.38 21.05
C LYS A 305 -12.43 5.44 19.99
N GLY A 306 -12.49 6.46 19.13
CA GLY A 306 -11.39 6.83 18.23
C GLY A 306 -11.30 6.03 16.94
N ASN A 307 -10.09 5.93 16.40
CA ASN A 307 -9.79 5.45 15.06
C ASN A 307 -9.92 3.93 14.83
N ASN A 308 -10.10 3.15 15.91
CA ASN A 308 -10.21 1.68 15.86
C ASN A 308 -11.64 1.16 15.74
N TYR A 309 -12.62 2.05 15.58
CA TYR A 309 -14.04 1.73 15.52
C TYR A 309 -14.69 2.42 14.33
N ILE A 310 -15.84 1.90 13.88
CA ILE A 310 -16.69 2.54 12.87
C ILE A 310 -17.01 3.96 13.35
N SER A 311 -16.76 4.96 12.50
CA SER A 311 -16.77 6.35 12.92
C SER A 311 -18.20 6.95 12.96
N PHE A 312 -18.53 7.53 14.11
CA PHE A 312 -19.72 8.36 14.35
C PHE A 312 -19.37 9.44 15.40
N PRO A 313 -20.05 10.60 15.39
CA PRO A 313 -20.80 11.15 14.26
C PRO A 313 -19.90 11.56 13.09
N MET A 314 -20.44 11.54 11.87
CA MET A 314 -19.94 12.38 10.77
C MET A 314 -20.38 13.83 11.02
N LEU A 315 -19.80 14.81 10.32
CA LEU A 315 -20.32 16.17 10.37
C LEU A 315 -21.80 16.21 9.92
N ALA A 316 -22.11 15.52 8.81
CA ALA A 316 -23.45 15.39 8.21
C ALA A 316 -24.22 16.73 8.17
N ASP A 317 -25.53 16.72 8.39
CA ASP A 317 -26.32 17.95 8.45
C ASP A 317 -25.99 18.72 9.74
N ILE A 318 -25.90 20.04 9.63
CA ILE A 318 -25.69 20.97 10.74
C ILE A 318 -26.82 21.99 10.85
N GLY A 319 -26.91 22.70 11.96
CA GLY A 319 -27.83 23.82 12.11
C GLY A 319 -28.14 24.19 13.56
N PHE A 320 -29.39 24.54 13.84
CA PHE A 320 -29.76 25.26 15.06
C PHE A 320 -31.06 24.74 15.67
N GLN A 321 -31.18 24.85 17.00
CA GLN A 321 -32.39 24.52 17.73
C GLN A 321 -32.69 25.52 18.86
N THR A 322 -33.97 25.84 19.03
CA THR A 322 -34.54 26.61 20.15
C THR A 322 -35.80 25.91 20.66
N ASN A 323 -36.02 25.95 21.97
CA ASN A 323 -37.28 25.48 22.56
C ASN A 323 -38.39 26.53 22.40
N THR A 324 -39.63 26.15 22.75
CA THR A 324 -40.75 27.10 22.81
C THR A 324 -40.40 28.27 23.74
N ASN A 325 -40.71 29.49 23.32
CA ASN A 325 -40.39 30.75 24.00
C ASN A 325 -38.89 31.05 24.14
N GLN A 326 -38.03 30.45 23.30
CA GLN A 326 -36.60 30.72 23.26
C GLN A 326 -36.21 31.34 21.91
N ILE A 327 -35.37 32.38 21.93
CA ILE A 327 -34.79 33.05 20.77
C ILE A 327 -33.29 33.15 20.99
N ALA A 328 -32.51 32.86 19.95
CA ALA A 328 -31.06 32.96 19.99
C ALA A 328 -30.50 33.48 18.67
N TYR A 329 -29.31 34.06 18.75
CA TYR A 329 -28.53 34.55 17.62
C TYR A 329 -27.27 33.71 17.48
N PHE A 330 -27.00 33.24 16.26
CA PHE A 330 -25.76 32.53 15.92
C PHE A 330 -24.95 33.34 14.91
N SER A 331 -23.63 33.35 15.05
CA SER A 331 -22.70 34.05 14.15
C SER A 331 -21.41 33.26 13.99
N ASP A 332 -20.50 33.70 13.11
CA ASP A 332 -19.15 33.14 12.94
C ASP A 332 -19.13 31.61 12.79
N LEU A 333 -20.16 31.04 12.15
CA LEU A 333 -20.22 29.61 11.90
C LEU A 333 -19.18 29.23 10.85
N ILE A 334 -18.15 28.50 11.27
CA ILE A 334 -17.07 28.03 10.40
C ILE A 334 -16.85 26.54 10.65
N ILE A 335 -16.82 25.75 9.59
CA ILE A 335 -16.31 24.36 9.60
C ILE A 335 -14.90 24.38 8.99
N ARG A 336 -13.94 23.68 9.59
CA ARG A 336 -12.53 23.68 9.17
C ARG A 336 -11.96 22.27 9.05
N ASN A 337 -10.93 22.15 8.21
CA ASN A 337 -9.99 21.03 8.30
C ASN A 337 -9.40 20.93 9.71
N TYR A 338 -9.18 19.72 10.20
CA TYR A 338 -8.57 19.52 11.52
C TYR A 338 -7.07 19.83 11.52
N ARG A 339 -6.34 19.30 10.54
CA ARG A 339 -4.91 19.51 10.38
C ARG A 339 -4.62 20.93 9.88
N LEU A 340 -3.52 21.51 10.34
CA LEU A 340 -3.02 22.79 9.83
C LEU A 340 -2.70 22.67 8.32
N PRO A 341 -2.98 23.71 7.50
CA PRO A 341 -3.30 25.09 7.87
C PRO A 341 -4.74 25.33 8.35
N SER A 342 -5.59 24.30 8.46
CA SER A 342 -6.93 24.38 9.07
C SER A 342 -7.85 25.36 8.34
N ASN A 343 -7.74 25.40 7.01
CA ASN A 343 -8.56 26.28 6.16
C ASN A 343 -10.05 25.98 6.34
N PRO A 344 -10.93 27.01 6.22
CA PRO A 344 -12.37 26.83 6.23
C PRO A 344 -12.87 25.94 5.08
N LEU A 345 -13.68 24.95 5.41
CA LEU A 345 -14.45 24.12 4.48
C LEU A 345 -15.85 24.71 4.26
N PHE A 346 -16.46 25.27 5.32
CA PHE A 346 -17.79 25.88 5.29
C PHE A 346 -17.82 27.24 5.98
N THR A 347 -18.42 28.21 5.30
CA THR A 347 -18.82 29.55 5.78
C THR A 347 -19.99 30.06 4.92
N GLU A 348 -20.82 30.97 5.44
CA GLU A 348 -21.80 31.70 4.65
C GLU A 348 -21.63 33.21 4.79
N ASN A 349 -21.99 33.96 3.74
CA ASN A 349 -21.99 35.41 3.77
C ASN A 349 -23.37 35.93 4.21
N LEU A 350 -23.45 36.53 5.40
CA LEU A 350 -24.68 37.06 5.99
C LEU A 350 -24.93 38.54 5.71
N THR A 351 -24.06 39.20 4.94
CA THR A 351 -24.16 40.65 4.64
C THR A 351 -25.13 40.98 3.50
N ILE A 352 -25.72 39.96 2.85
CA ILE A 352 -26.58 40.13 1.67
C ILE A 352 -28.02 40.40 2.11
N ASN A 353 -28.64 41.46 1.56
CA ASN A 353 -29.99 41.95 1.94
C ASN A 353 -31.13 40.91 1.82
N SER A 354 -30.92 39.80 1.10
CA SER A 354 -31.84 38.67 1.01
C SER A 354 -31.08 37.36 1.22
N TYR A 355 -31.08 36.86 2.47
CA TYR A 355 -30.42 35.60 2.81
C TYR A 355 -31.00 34.44 1.99
N ASN A 356 -30.12 33.73 1.28
CA ASN A 356 -30.44 32.55 0.48
C ASN A 356 -29.41 31.43 0.70
N GLY A 357 -28.95 31.30 1.95
CA GLY A 357 -28.02 30.24 2.36
C GLY A 357 -28.72 28.90 2.61
N VAL A 358 -27.92 27.90 2.99
CA VAL A 358 -28.38 26.52 3.20
C VAL A 358 -29.36 26.38 4.35
N PHE A 359 -29.32 27.28 5.35
CA PHE A 359 -30.22 27.26 6.52
C PHE A 359 -31.54 28.00 6.31
N ARG A 360 -31.86 28.43 5.08
CA ARG A 360 -33.10 29.17 4.80
C ARG A 360 -34.32 28.43 5.37
N SER A 361 -35.06 29.13 6.23
CA SER A 361 -36.22 28.60 6.96
C SER A 361 -37.18 29.75 7.30
N ASP A 362 -38.47 29.45 7.49
CA ASP A 362 -39.47 30.38 8.01
C ASP A 362 -39.25 30.73 9.49
N LYS A 363 -38.51 29.87 10.22
CA LYS A 363 -38.11 30.06 11.61
C LYS A 363 -36.70 30.63 11.78
N LEU A 364 -36.11 31.15 10.70
CA LEU A 364 -34.83 31.85 10.71
C LEU A 364 -34.93 33.18 9.97
N SER A 365 -34.35 34.23 10.55
CA SER A 365 -34.07 35.48 9.86
C SER A 365 -32.60 35.85 10.01
N VAL A 366 -32.06 36.67 9.11
CA VAL A 366 -30.71 37.22 9.26
C VAL A 366 -30.82 38.69 9.66
N VAL A 367 -30.25 39.04 10.81
CA VAL A 367 -30.26 40.40 11.37
C VAL A 367 -28.86 40.73 11.85
N ASN A 368 -28.33 41.90 11.48
CA ASN A 368 -27.00 42.36 11.88
C ASN A 368 -25.88 41.34 11.65
N ASN A 369 -25.90 40.63 10.50
CA ASN A 369 -24.95 39.55 10.16
C ASN A 369 -24.98 38.35 11.12
N GLN A 370 -26.13 38.06 11.74
CA GLN A 370 -26.34 36.90 12.61
C GLN A 370 -27.59 36.13 12.19
N TYR A 371 -27.58 34.81 12.33
CA TYR A 371 -28.78 33.99 12.23
C TYR A 371 -29.63 34.18 13.49
N LYS A 372 -30.79 34.82 13.36
CA LYS A 372 -31.79 34.88 14.41
C LYS A 372 -32.72 33.67 14.30
N ILE A 373 -32.68 32.81 15.29
CA ILE A 373 -33.49 31.58 15.36
C ILE A 373 -34.72 31.84 16.22
N HIS A 374 -35.90 31.67 15.62
CA HIS A 374 -37.19 31.93 16.28
C HIS A 374 -37.62 30.77 17.18
N SER A 375 -38.63 31.00 18.04
CA SER A 375 -39.13 30.03 19.02
C SER A 375 -39.54 28.68 18.41
N GLY A 376 -39.13 27.58 19.08
CA GLY A 376 -39.52 26.22 18.72
C GLY A 376 -39.00 25.78 17.36
N ALA A 377 -37.80 26.19 16.98
CA ALA A 377 -37.17 25.84 15.71
C ALA A 377 -36.24 24.63 15.86
N LEU A 378 -36.23 23.76 14.85
CA LEU A 378 -35.14 22.83 14.55
C LEU A 378 -34.85 22.98 13.07
N ILE A 379 -33.65 23.46 12.76
CA ILE A 379 -33.20 23.73 11.39
C ILE A 379 -31.94 22.89 11.19
N LEU A 380 -31.99 21.99 10.19
CA LEU A 380 -30.87 21.16 9.77
C LEU A 380 -30.71 21.30 8.25
N ALA A 381 -29.47 21.47 7.81
CA ALA A 381 -29.11 21.58 6.41
C ALA A 381 -27.78 20.85 6.13
N ASP A 382 -27.67 20.27 4.94
CA ASP A 382 -26.44 19.68 4.43
C ASP A 382 -25.47 20.79 3.97
N PRO A 383 -24.32 20.99 4.63
CA PRO A 383 -23.36 22.02 4.23
C PRO A 383 -22.45 21.57 3.07
N SER A 384 -22.65 20.37 2.52
CA SER A 384 -21.85 19.83 1.41
C SER A 384 -21.89 20.75 0.19
N ARG A 385 -20.71 20.99 -0.40
CA ARG A 385 -20.53 21.91 -1.53
C ARG A 385 -19.26 21.60 -2.29
N ASN A 386 -19.21 22.10 -3.52
CA ASN A 386 -18.18 21.76 -4.49
C ASN A 386 -18.15 20.25 -4.79
N ALA A 387 -17.31 19.86 -5.72
CA ALA A 387 -17.13 18.52 -6.25
C ALA A 387 -15.68 18.38 -6.70
N ALA A 388 -15.24 17.16 -7.03
CA ALA A 388 -13.91 16.89 -7.54
C ALA A 388 -13.51 17.90 -8.64
N PRO A 389 -12.41 18.67 -8.48
CA PRO A 389 -12.07 19.75 -9.40
C PRO A 389 -11.90 19.27 -10.84
N MET A 390 -12.56 19.96 -11.78
CA MET A 390 -12.36 19.76 -13.22
C MET A 390 -11.64 20.98 -13.79
N LEU A 391 -10.51 20.76 -14.47
CA LEU A 391 -9.71 21.80 -15.08
C LEU A 391 -9.69 21.60 -16.59
N ARG A 392 -9.87 22.67 -17.38
CA ARG A 392 -9.74 22.58 -18.84
C ARG A 392 -9.05 23.79 -19.44
N SER A 393 -8.44 23.59 -20.61
CA SER A 393 -7.92 24.64 -21.47
C SER A 393 -8.02 24.23 -22.94
N THR A 394 -8.05 25.21 -23.83
CA THR A 394 -8.02 25.00 -25.29
C THR A 394 -6.79 25.64 -25.90
N PHE A 395 -6.24 25.04 -26.94
CA PHE A 395 -5.10 25.56 -27.69
C PHE A 395 -5.24 25.27 -29.18
N VAL A 396 -4.64 26.10 -30.03
CA VAL A 396 -4.68 25.93 -31.49
C VAL A 396 -3.35 25.40 -31.98
N THR A 397 -3.36 24.37 -32.83
CA THR A 397 -2.17 23.92 -33.55
C THR A 397 -2.09 24.61 -34.93
N PRO A 398 -0.90 25.04 -35.39
CA PRO A 398 -0.72 25.44 -36.79
C PRO A 398 -1.05 24.28 -37.74
N SER A 399 -1.34 24.62 -39.00
CA SER A 399 -1.53 23.65 -40.09
C SER A 399 -0.19 23.06 -40.54
N LYS A 400 0.48 22.34 -39.63
CA LYS A 400 1.75 21.66 -39.84
C LYS A 400 1.62 20.21 -39.37
N THR A 401 2.28 19.29 -40.07
CA THR A 401 2.31 17.88 -39.68
C THR A 401 3.03 17.70 -38.34
N ILE A 402 2.40 17.03 -37.40
CA ILE A 402 2.96 16.72 -36.08
C ILE A 402 3.86 15.48 -36.22
N SER A 403 5.13 15.64 -35.84
CA SER A 403 6.09 14.53 -35.76
C SER A 403 5.95 13.77 -34.43
N ARG A 404 5.82 14.52 -33.32
CA ARG A 404 5.76 13.95 -31.97
C ARG A 404 5.04 14.90 -31.02
N ALA A 405 4.27 14.36 -30.07
CA ALA A 405 3.79 15.12 -28.93
C ALA A 405 3.86 14.35 -27.61
N ARG A 406 4.28 15.03 -26.53
CA ARG A 406 4.43 14.48 -25.18
C ARG A 406 3.73 15.33 -24.16
N LEU A 407 2.95 14.70 -23.29
CA LEU A 407 2.38 15.33 -22.11
C LEU A 407 3.17 14.87 -20.88
N TYR A 408 3.77 15.83 -20.19
CA TYR A 408 4.37 15.67 -18.87
C TYR A 408 3.37 16.21 -17.83
N VAL A 409 3.04 15.43 -16.82
CA VAL A 409 2.00 15.82 -15.86
C VAL A 409 2.22 15.19 -14.48
N THR A 410 1.94 15.98 -13.46
CA THR A 410 1.84 15.55 -12.06
C THR A 410 0.73 16.34 -11.35
N ALA A 411 0.35 15.90 -10.16
CA ALA A 411 -0.62 16.60 -9.33
C ALA A 411 -0.23 16.57 -7.85
N ARG A 412 -0.54 17.65 -7.14
CA ARG A 412 -0.75 17.60 -5.68
C ARG A 412 -2.15 17.05 -5.48
N GLY A 413 -2.25 15.77 -5.16
CA GLY A 413 -3.48 14.98 -5.25
C GLY A 413 -3.29 13.82 -6.21
N ILE A 414 -4.38 13.36 -6.81
CA ILE A 414 -4.36 12.43 -7.94
C ILE A 414 -5.11 13.02 -9.12
N TYR A 415 -4.81 12.56 -10.34
CA TYR A 415 -5.41 13.11 -11.55
C TYR A 415 -5.84 12.07 -12.60
N GLU A 416 -6.76 12.49 -13.47
CA GLU A 416 -7.08 11.82 -14.75
C GLU A 416 -7.06 12.84 -15.89
N MET A 417 -6.13 12.71 -16.84
CA MET A 417 -6.01 13.62 -17.99
C MET A 417 -6.91 13.19 -19.16
N HIS A 418 -7.40 14.17 -19.90
CA HIS A 418 -8.18 14.02 -21.11
C HIS A 418 -7.67 14.94 -22.21
N LEU A 419 -7.66 14.47 -23.46
CA LEU A 419 -7.34 15.27 -24.63
C LEU A 419 -8.33 14.96 -25.74
N ASN A 420 -9.04 15.99 -26.21
CA ASN A 420 -10.05 15.90 -27.27
C ASN A 420 -11.10 14.81 -27.02
N GLY A 421 -11.66 14.78 -25.80
CA GLY A 421 -12.70 13.82 -25.41
C GLY A 421 -12.20 12.43 -25.01
N LYS A 422 -10.89 12.15 -25.05
CA LYS A 422 -10.32 10.84 -24.72
C LYS A 422 -9.47 10.91 -23.46
N ARG A 423 -9.67 9.97 -22.53
CA ARG A 423 -8.78 9.74 -21.39
C ARG A 423 -7.36 9.40 -21.88
N ILE A 424 -6.35 9.94 -21.22
CA ILE A 424 -4.93 9.65 -21.47
C ILE A 424 -4.44 8.66 -20.42
N GLY A 425 -3.80 7.57 -20.88
CA GLY A 425 -3.26 6.53 -20.00
C GLY A 425 -4.33 5.55 -19.48
N ASN A 426 -3.87 4.46 -18.88
CA ASN A 426 -4.71 3.43 -18.25
C ASN A 426 -4.47 3.31 -16.74
N ASP A 427 -3.47 4.03 -16.24
CA ASP A 427 -3.08 4.00 -14.84
C ASP A 427 -4.10 4.75 -13.98
N TYR A 428 -4.20 4.32 -12.73
CA TYR A 428 -5.02 4.89 -11.69
C TYR A 428 -4.12 5.48 -10.61
N PHE A 429 -4.65 6.52 -9.94
CA PHE A 429 -4.03 7.13 -8.77
C PHE A 429 -2.66 7.77 -9.05
N ASN A 430 -2.43 8.22 -10.29
CA ASN A 430 -1.27 9.01 -10.63
C ASN A 430 -1.28 10.35 -9.87
N PRO A 431 -0.13 10.81 -9.33
CA PRO A 431 1.22 10.35 -9.64
C PRO A 431 1.76 9.17 -8.82
N GLY A 432 0.95 8.58 -7.94
CA GLY A 432 1.39 7.58 -6.95
C GLY A 432 1.91 8.25 -5.68
N LEU A 433 1.95 7.50 -4.58
CA LEU A 433 2.41 7.96 -3.28
C LEU A 433 3.95 7.95 -3.17
N THR A 434 4.52 9.13 -2.95
CA THR A 434 5.92 9.36 -2.57
C THR A 434 5.96 10.35 -1.39
N GLN A 435 7.15 10.64 -0.87
CA GLN A 435 7.28 11.74 0.08
C GLN A 435 7.25 13.07 -0.69
N TYR A 436 6.05 13.61 -0.94
CA TYR A 436 5.82 14.69 -1.91
C TYR A 436 6.58 15.99 -1.64
N ASN A 437 7.11 16.20 -0.44
CA ASN A 437 7.96 17.35 -0.12
C ASN A 437 9.45 17.13 -0.44
N LYS A 438 9.85 15.89 -0.77
CA LYS A 438 11.20 15.49 -1.17
C LYS A 438 11.23 15.05 -2.63
N HIS A 439 10.37 14.11 -3.01
CA HIS A 439 10.24 13.62 -4.38
C HIS A 439 8.77 13.62 -4.81
N GLN A 440 8.47 14.39 -5.85
CA GLN A 440 7.18 14.41 -6.53
C GLN A 440 7.35 13.77 -7.92
N MET A 441 6.71 12.63 -8.15
CA MET A 441 6.82 11.97 -9.47
C MET A 441 5.92 12.63 -10.52
N TYR A 442 6.33 12.61 -11.79
CA TYR A 442 5.49 12.96 -12.92
C TYR A 442 5.44 11.84 -13.96
N GLN A 443 4.36 11.79 -14.73
CA GLN A 443 4.16 10.82 -15.80
C GLN A 443 4.38 11.47 -17.17
N THR A 444 4.87 10.67 -18.11
CA THR A 444 5.04 11.07 -19.51
C THR A 444 4.13 10.23 -20.40
N TYR A 445 3.30 10.88 -21.21
CA TYR A 445 2.42 10.20 -22.16
C TYR A 445 2.74 10.57 -23.60
N ASP A 446 2.71 9.57 -24.49
CA ASP A 446 2.67 9.81 -25.93
C ASP A 446 1.25 10.19 -26.35
N VAL A 447 1.04 11.48 -26.64
CA VAL A 447 -0.25 12.03 -27.06
C VAL A 447 -0.27 12.41 -28.54
N THR A 448 0.73 11.97 -29.32
CA THR A 448 0.89 12.34 -30.74
C THR A 448 -0.39 12.10 -31.55
N LYS A 449 -1.03 10.93 -31.35
CA LYS A 449 -2.25 10.52 -32.07
C LYS A 449 -3.54 11.15 -31.53
N TYR A 450 -3.47 11.88 -30.42
CA TYR A 450 -4.63 12.50 -29.79
C TYR A 450 -4.85 13.93 -30.27
N ILE A 451 -3.79 14.60 -30.74
CA ILE A 451 -3.82 15.98 -31.19
C ILE A 451 -4.38 16.04 -32.61
N GLN A 452 -5.20 17.06 -32.86
CA GLN A 452 -5.74 17.39 -34.16
C GLN A 452 -4.91 18.52 -34.79
N GLU A 453 -4.36 18.29 -35.98
CA GLU A 453 -3.53 19.24 -36.73
C GLU A 453 -4.38 20.40 -37.31
N GLY A 454 -3.85 21.63 -37.29
CA GLY A 454 -4.52 22.80 -37.85
C GLY A 454 -5.84 23.19 -37.16
N LYS A 455 -6.10 22.67 -35.95
CA LYS A 455 -7.39 22.78 -35.27
C LYS A 455 -7.23 23.23 -33.83
N THR A 456 -8.35 23.69 -33.25
CA THR A 456 -8.46 23.85 -31.80
C THR A 456 -8.53 22.47 -31.14
N ASN A 457 -7.71 22.30 -30.11
CA ASN A 457 -7.63 21.12 -29.26
C ASN A 457 -8.05 21.52 -27.85
N ALA A 458 -8.51 20.55 -27.05
CA ALA A 458 -8.86 20.75 -25.65
C ALA A 458 -8.13 19.74 -24.76
N LEU A 459 -7.47 20.24 -23.72
CA LEU A 459 -6.87 19.47 -22.66
C LEU A 459 -7.71 19.63 -21.39
N GLY A 460 -7.92 18.53 -20.66
CA GLY A 460 -8.70 18.52 -19.44
C GLY A 460 -8.06 17.64 -18.37
N ALA A 461 -8.30 17.96 -17.11
CA ALA A 461 -7.90 17.17 -15.96
C ALA A 461 -9.05 17.07 -14.96
N TRP A 462 -9.31 15.86 -14.45
CA TRP A 462 -9.99 15.71 -13.17
C TRP A 462 -8.95 15.56 -12.06
N LEU A 463 -9.19 16.18 -10.91
CA LEU A 463 -8.37 16.03 -9.71
C LEU A 463 -9.20 15.42 -8.56
N SER A 464 -8.52 14.70 -7.68
CA SER A 464 -9.09 14.25 -6.40
C SER A 464 -8.05 14.25 -5.29
N GLU A 465 -8.50 14.11 -4.03
CA GLU A 465 -7.68 14.29 -2.84
C GLU A 465 -6.44 13.37 -2.81
N GLY A 466 -6.61 12.12 -3.27
CA GLY A 466 -5.57 11.09 -3.25
C GLY A 466 -4.85 11.02 -1.90
N TRP A 467 -3.54 10.81 -1.93
CA TRP A 467 -2.72 10.84 -0.72
C TRP A 467 -2.29 12.24 -0.27
N TRP A 468 -2.53 13.28 -1.08
CA TRP A 468 -2.12 14.66 -0.76
C TRP A 468 -3.05 15.27 0.30
N SER A 469 -4.35 15.23 0.01
CA SER A 469 -5.42 15.78 0.86
C SER A 469 -6.24 14.70 1.57
N GLY A 470 -6.22 13.46 1.10
CA GLY A 470 -6.98 12.38 1.74
C GLY A 470 -6.43 11.97 3.09
N ASN A 471 -7.18 11.13 3.78
CA ASN A 471 -6.65 10.39 4.91
C ASN A 471 -5.73 9.26 4.41
N ILE A 472 -4.54 9.17 4.99
CA ILE A 472 -3.50 8.20 4.58
C ILE A 472 -2.92 7.41 5.75
N THR A 473 -3.46 7.58 6.97
CA THR A 473 -2.99 6.86 8.17
C THR A 473 -4.17 6.50 9.07
N TYR A 474 -3.92 5.66 10.07
CA TYR A 474 -4.90 5.41 11.14
C TYR A 474 -5.12 6.64 12.05
N SER A 475 -4.29 7.67 11.99
CA SER A 475 -4.41 8.90 12.79
C SER A 475 -5.21 9.97 12.05
N GLY A 476 -6.27 10.48 12.66
CA GLY A 476 -7.14 11.51 12.04
C GLY A 476 -6.43 12.86 11.90
N GLU A 477 -5.45 13.14 12.76
CA GLU A 477 -4.60 14.33 12.74
C GLU A 477 -3.78 14.46 11.45
N ASN A 478 -3.64 13.34 10.71
CA ASN A 478 -2.93 13.24 9.45
C ASN A 478 -3.84 13.35 8.21
N TRP A 479 -5.15 13.60 8.37
CA TRP A 479 -6.00 13.91 7.23
C TRP A 479 -5.57 15.25 6.61
N ASN A 480 -5.42 15.28 5.28
CA ASN A 480 -4.73 16.33 4.53
C ASN A 480 -3.24 16.40 4.83
N PHE A 481 -2.58 15.23 4.88
CA PHE A 481 -1.21 15.07 5.37
C PHE A 481 -0.22 16.09 4.80
N PHE A 482 -0.24 16.27 3.47
CA PHE A 482 0.67 17.16 2.76
C PHE A 482 0.09 18.55 2.51
N GLY A 483 -1.21 18.63 2.27
CA GLY A 483 -1.93 19.88 2.04
C GLY A 483 -3.39 19.67 1.72
N ASP A 484 -4.18 20.74 1.76
CA ASP A 484 -5.63 20.68 1.62
C ASP A 484 -6.16 21.06 0.23
N ARG A 485 -5.30 21.53 -0.67
CA ARG A 485 -5.70 21.93 -2.04
C ARG A 485 -5.09 21.04 -3.10
N GLN A 486 -5.93 20.53 -4.00
CA GLN A 486 -5.46 19.84 -5.18
C GLN A 486 -4.98 20.82 -6.25
N SER A 487 -3.89 20.49 -6.93
CA SER A 487 -3.41 21.28 -8.06
C SER A 487 -2.69 20.46 -9.12
N LEU A 488 -2.78 20.94 -10.35
CA LEU A 488 -2.20 20.33 -11.55
C LEU A 488 -0.93 21.08 -11.96
N LEU A 489 0.11 20.33 -12.32
CA LEU A 489 1.26 20.84 -13.07
C LEU A 489 1.38 20.04 -14.36
N CYS A 490 1.27 20.70 -15.51
CA CYS A 490 1.38 20.01 -16.80
C CYS A 490 2.13 20.83 -17.86
N LYS A 491 2.83 20.11 -18.73
CA LYS A 491 3.54 20.63 -19.90
C LYS A 491 3.29 19.69 -21.08
N LEU A 492 2.71 20.21 -22.15
CA LEU A 492 2.56 19.53 -23.44
C LEU A 492 3.59 20.12 -24.41
N GLU A 493 4.46 19.27 -24.95
CA GLU A 493 5.43 19.64 -25.98
C GLU A 493 5.07 18.96 -27.31
N ILE A 494 4.86 19.77 -28.36
CA ILE A 494 4.54 19.33 -29.72
C ILE A 494 5.70 19.70 -30.63
N ILE A 495 6.20 18.72 -31.39
CA ILE A 495 7.26 18.89 -32.38
C ILE A 495 6.67 18.60 -33.76
N TYR A 496 6.83 19.54 -34.67
CA TYR A 496 6.37 19.44 -36.05
C TYR A 496 7.43 18.80 -36.96
N ALA A 497 7.01 18.31 -38.12
CA ALA A 497 7.88 17.68 -39.10
C ALA A 497 8.99 18.60 -39.63
N ASP A 498 8.79 19.93 -39.58
CA ASP A 498 9.79 20.95 -39.93
C ASP A 498 10.80 21.26 -38.80
N GLY A 499 10.69 20.56 -37.67
CA GLY A 499 11.56 20.75 -36.50
C GLY A 499 11.11 21.85 -35.54
N THR A 500 10.09 22.65 -35.87
CA THR A 500 9.56 23.69 -34.96
C THR A 500 8.82 23.06 -33.78
N LYS A 501 8.77 23.78 -32.64
CA LYS A 501 8.13 23.34 -31.41
C LYS A 501 6.98 24.26 -30.98
N GLN A 502 5.96 23.68 -30.36
CA GLN A 502 4.92 24.39 -29.63
C GLN A 502 4.79 23.80 -28.22
N THR A 503 4.77 24.67 -27.21
CA THR A 503 4.66 24.28 -25.80
C THR A 503 3.38 24.86 -25.21
N ILE A 504 2.61 24.04 -24.51
CA ILE A 504 1.39 24.42 -23.79
C ILE A 504 1.57 24.02 -22.33
N THR A 505 1.32 24.93 -21.40
CA THR A 505 1.54 24.71 -19.96
C THR A 505 0.28 24.96 -19.14
N SER A 506 0.23 24.40 -17.94
CA SER A 506 -0.74 24.82 -16.91
C SER A 506 -0.48 26.28 -16.53
N ASN A 507 -1.49 27.14 -16.59
CA ASN A 507 -1.40 28.56 -16.27
C ASN A 507 -2.76 29.16 -15.91
N THR A 508 -2.78 30.29 -15.20
CA THR A 508 -4.02 30.91 -14.70
C THR A 508 -4.83 31.69 -15.75
N ASN A 509 -4.22 32.03 -16.89
CA ASN A 509 -4.85 32.84 -17.94
C ASN A 509 -5.73 32.02 -18.88
N ASP A 510 -5.30 30.81 -19.23
CA ASP A 510 -5.97 29.98 -20.23
C ASP A 510 -6.89 28.95 -19.56
N TRP A 511 -6.49 28.43 -18.41
CA TRP A 511 -7.21 27.34 -17.76
C TRP A 511 -8.44 27.83 -16.99
N LYS A 512 -9.45 26.97 -16.97
CA LYS A 512 -10.69 27.17 -16.23
C LYS A 512 -10.98 25.99 -15.31
N LEU A 513 -11.68 26.27 -14.22
CA LEU A 513 -12.09 25.38 -13.15
C LEU A 513 -13.61 25.24 -13.10
N PHE A 514 -14.07 24.02 -12.82
CA PHE A 514 -15.44 23.69 -12.49
C PHE A 514 -15.51 22.73 -11.31
N THR A 515 -16.38 23.04 -10.35
CA THR A 515 -16.54 22.32 -9.08
C THR A 515 -17.99 21.84 -8.86
N GLU A 516 -18.80 21.77 -9.92
CA GLU A 516 -20.19 21.26 -9.85
C GLU A 516 -20.38 19.97 -10.67
N GLY A 517 -19.30 19.21 -10.81
CA GLY A 517 -19.28 17.92 -11.51
C GLY A 517 -20.02 16.79 -10.77
N PRO A 518 -20.11 15.61 -11.40
CA PRO A 518 -20.86 14.48 -10.85
C PRO A 518 -20.12 13.75 -9.72
N ILE A 519 -18.79 13.75 -9.68
CA ILE A 519 -18.03 13.17 -8.56
C ILE A 519 -18.04 14.19 -7.41
N ARG A 520 -19.03 14.06 -6.52
CA ARG A 520 -19.21 14.99 -5.39
C ARG A 520 -18.07 14.87 -4.39
N TYR A 521 -17.57 13.65 -4.18
CA TYR A 521 -16.40 13.38 -3.34
C TYR A 521 -15.75 12.05 -3.73
N GLY A 522 -14.44 11.95 -3.66
CA GLY A 522 -13.70 10.72 -3.91
C GLY A 522 -12.54 10.61 -2.92
N SER A 523 -12.51 9.52 -2.17
CA SER A 523 -11.55 9.27 -1.10
C SER A 523 -11.15 7.80 -1.05
N PHE A 524 -9.88 7.49 -0.78
CA PHE A 524 -9.46 6.11 -0.59
C PHE A 524 -10.10 5.44 0.63
N PHE A 525 -10.29 6.18 1.73
CA PHE A 525 -10.88 5.60 2.95
C PHE A 525 -12.40 5.76 2.99
N GLN A 526 -12.93 6.88 2.49
CA GLN A 526 -14.36 7.12 2.60
C GLN A 526 -15.19 6.49 1.46
N GLY A 527 -14.62 6.42 0.25
CA GLY A 527 -15.29 5.96 -0.97
C GLY A 527 -15.58 7.09 -1.96
N GLU A 528 -16.40 6.82 -2.97
CA GLU A 528 -16.80 7.77 -4.02
C GLU A 528 -18.31 8.05 -4.00
N PHE A 529 -18.67 9.33 -3.99
CA PHE A 529 -20.04 9.82 -3.97
C PHE A 529 -20.34 10.48 -5.31
N TYR A 530 -21.22 9.86 -6.10
CA TYR A 530 -21.48 10.22 -7.49
C TYR A 530 -22.93 10.66 -7.72
N ASP A 531 -23.13 11.82 -8.34
CA ASP A 531 -24.42 12.33 -8.79
C ASP A 531 -24.50 12.34 -10.32
N ALA A 532 -25.09 11.29 -10.89
CA ALA A 532 -25.19 11.14 -12.33
C ALA A 532 -26.11 12.19 -12.98
N THR A 533 -26.98 12.84 -12.21
CA THR A 533 -27.85 13.90 -12.73
C THR A 533 -27.05 15.12 -13.21
N LYS A 534 -25.80 15.25 -12.75
CA LYS A 534 -24.86 16.30 -13.13
C LYS A 534 -24.07 15.99 -14.41
N GLU A 535 -24.06 14.75 -14.91
CA GLU A 535 -23.24 14.39 -16.09
C GLU A 535 -23.56 15.25 -17.33
N LYS A 536 -24.85 15.59 -17.52
CA LYS A 536 -25.29 16.40 -18.65
C LYS A 536 -24.60 17.77 -18.71
N THR A 537 -24.23 18.36 -17.56
CA THR A 537 -23.60 19.68 -17.54
C THR A 537 -22.15 19.64 -18.03
N ILE A 538 -21.54 18.46 -18.09
CA ILE A 538 -20.14 18.27 -18.50
C ILE A 538 -20.03 17.42 -19.77
N GLU A 539 -21.12 17.20 -20.49
CA GLU A 539 -21.09 16.41 -21.73
C GLU A 539 -20.13 17.07 -22.75
N GLY A 540 -19.11 16.33 -23.18
CA GLY A 540 -18.09 16.85 -24.10
C GLY A 540 -17.12 17.86 -23.50
N TRP A 541 -17.05 18.05 -22.18
CA TRP A 541 -16.24 19.08 -21.50
C TRP A 541 -14.77 19.14 -21.93
N SER A 542 -14.17 17.98 -22.24
CA SER A 542 -12.78 17.85 -22.69
C SER A 542 -12.60 17.90 -24.21
N THR A 543 -13.60 18.39 -24.95
CA THR A 543 -13.54 18.64 -26.40
C THR A 543 -13.45 20.14 -26.69
N ALA A 544 -12.93 20.50 -27.87
CA ALA A 544 -12.71 21.90 -28.26
C ALA A 544 -14.00 22.72 -28.45
N ILE A 545 -15.13 22.08 -28.75
CA ILE A 545 -16.41 22.75 -29.06
C ILE A 545 -17.24 23.07 -27.81
N TYR A 546 -16.81 22.64 -26.63
CA TYR A 546 -17.57 22.81 -25.40
C TYR A 546 -17.60 24.27 -24.92
N ASP A 547 -18.79 24.77 -24.59
CA ASP A 547 -19.03 26.11 -24.04
C ASP A 547 -18.75 26.14 -22.53
N ASP A 548 -17.58 26.68 -22.16
CA ASP A 548 -17.11 26.80 -20.78
C ASP A 548 -17.26 28.22 -20.21
N LYS A 549 -18.19 29.03 -20.73
CA LYS A 549 -18.41 30.40 -20.23
C LYS A 549 -18.78 30.47 -18.75
N ASN A 550 -19.41 29.40 -18.22
CA ASN A 550 -19.81 29.27 -16.82
C ASN A 550 -18.71 28.70 -15.93
N TRP A 551 -17.56 28.34 -16.50
CA TRP A 551 -16.40 27.90 -15.72
C TRP A 551 -15.58 29.12 -15.32
N LYS A 552 -15.04 29.13 -14.10
CA LYS A 552 -14.23 30.24 -13.61
C LYS A 552 -12.76 30.03 -13.93
N ARG A 553 -11.92 31.06 -13.82
CA ARG A 553 -10.47 30.92 -14.00
C ARG A 553 -9.87 30.11 -12.85
N THR A 554 -8.87 29.29 -13.17
CA THR A 554 -8.03 28.66 -12.14
C THR A 554 -7.17 29.71 -11.44
N VAL A 555 -6.80 29.45 -10.19
CA VAL A 555 -5.78 30.23 -9.47
C VAL A 555 -4.48 29.43 -9.38
N GLU A 556 -3.38 30.13 -9.15
CA GLU A 556 -2.14 29.47 -8.74
C GLU A 556 -2.31 28.99 -7.29
N VAL A 557 -1.91 27.74 -7.01
CA VAL A 557 -1.99 27.10 -5.70
C VAL A 557 -0.60 27.11 -5.06
N PRO A 558 -0.29 28.09 -4.19
CA PRO A 558 0.99 28.16 -3.52
C PRO A 558 1.14 27.04 -2.49
N LEU A 559 2.35 26.76 -2.03
CA LEU A 559 2.54 25.90 -0.85
C LEU A 559 2.14 26.63 0.43
N ASP A 560 2.46 27.92 0.53
CA ASP A 560 2.14 28.73 1.69
C ASP A 560 0.61 28.84 1.88
N GLY A 561 0.14 28.59 3.10
CA GLY A 561 -1.28 28.58 3.45
C GLY A 561 -2.12 27.43 2.86
N THR A 562 -1.52 26.47 2.13
CA THR A 562 -2.25 25.32 1.54
C THR A 562 -1.60 23.97 1.83
N ALA A 563 -0.29 23.94 2.04
CA ALA A 563 0.45 22.76 2.44
C ALA A 563 0.67 22.74 3.97
N TYR A 564 0.77 21.54 4.53
CA TYR A 564 1.32 21.36 5.86
C TYR A 564 2.83 21.61 5.81
N ILE A 565 3.31 22.55 6.63
CA ILE A 565 4.71 22.94 6.73
C ILE A 565 5.12 22.96 8.20
N ASP A 566 6.36 22.60 8.50
CA ASP A 566 6.90 22.38 9.87
C ASP A 566 6.81 23.59 10.83
N LYS A 567 6.43 24.78 10.34
CA LYS A 567 6.08 25.95 11.17
C LYS A 567 4.77 25.77 11.96
N ASN A 568 4.00 24.73 11.64
CA ASN A 568 2.69 24.42 12.18
C ASN A 568 2.81 23.24 13.16
N PRO A 569 2.96 23.46 14.48
CA PRO A 569 3.22 22.37 15.41
C PRO A 569 2.06 21.37 15.45
N ASP A 570 2.37 20.07 15.25
CA ASP A 570 1.45 18.97 15.54
C ASP A 570 1.21 18.89 17.06
N PRO A 571 -0.05 18.97 17.54
CA PRO A 571 -0.40 18.87 18.96
C PRO A 571 0.07 17.57 19.65
N THR A 572 0.32 16.51 18.89
CA THR A 572 0.58 15.15 19.40
C THR A 572 2.05 14.80 19.55
N GLY A 573 2.97 15.69 19.15
CA GLY A 573 4.42 15.50 19.28
C GLY A 573 5.05 14.42 18.37
N ARG A 574 4.25 13.71 17.55
CA ARG A 574 4.72 12.76 16.53
C ARG A 574 5.15 13.49 15.26
N ARG A 575 6.27 14.22 15.34
CA ARG A 575 6.76 15.05 14.24
C ARG A 575 7.29 14.18 13.08
N THR A 576 6.69 14.34 11.91
CA THR A 576 7.42 14.17 10.63
C THR A 576 7.55 15.57 10.02
N PRO A 577 8.72 16.24 10.16
CA PRO A 577 8.92 17.56 9.61
C PRO A 577 8.66 17.58 8.10
N VAL A 578 7.71 18.40 7.66
CA VAL A 578 7.42 18.59 6.22
C VAL A 578 7.92 19.97 5.81
N ASN A 579 8.90 19.99 4.92
CA ASN A 579 9.35 21.19 4.22
C ASN A 579 9.67 20.85 2.76
N TYR A 580 9.44 21.83 1.88
CA TYR A 580 9.53 21.65 0.43
C TYR A 580 10.79 22.27 -0.19
N ASN A 581 11.75 22.71 0.65
CA ASN A 581 12.95 23.42 0.19
C ASN A 581 13.84 22.56 -0.73
N ASN A 582 13.79 21.24 -0.56
CA ASN A 582 14.58 20.27 -1.32
C ASN A 582 13.69 19.41 -2.24
N LEU A 583 12.52 19.92 -2.63
CA LEU A 583 11.60 19.22 -3.53
C LEU A 583 12.26 18.95 -4.88
N LYS A 584 12.23 17.69 -5.31
CA LYS A 584 12.62 17.24 -6.65
C LYS A 584 11.39 16.73 -7.39
N ILE A 585 11.19 17.21 -8.62
CA ILE A 585 10.14 16.71 -9.51
C ILE A 585 10.76 15.72 -10.49
N THR A 586 10.53 14.42 -10.32
CA THR A 586 11.26 13.36 -11.05
C THR A 586 10.34 12.53 -11.93
N GLY A 587 10.86 11.99 -13.03
CA GLY A 587 10.16 11.01 -13.84
C GLY A 587 9.73 9.80 -13.02
N GLN A 588 8.60 9.21 -13.39
CA GLN A 588 8.05 8.04 -12.72
C GLN A 588 9.08 6.90 -12.63
N LEU A 589 9.21 6.34 -11.42
CA LEU A 589 9.98 5.13 -11.15
C LEU A 589 9.04 3.95 -10.97
N GLY A 590 9.05 3.02 -11.93
CA GLY A 590 8.25 1.79 -11.90
C GLY A 590 6.79 1.98 -12.28
N GLU A 591 6.03 0.88 -12.29
CA GLU A 591 4.62 0.89 -12.68
C GLU A 591 3.74 1.49 -11.57
N ASN A 592 2.77 2.31 -11.99
CA ASN A 592 1.70 2.79 -11.13
C ASN A 592 0.49 1.84 -11.22
N PRO A 593 -0.45 1.92 -10.27
CA PRO A 593 -1.57 0.99 -10.24
C PRO A 593 -2.39 1.04 -11.53
N GLY A 594 -2.74 -0.12 -12.08
CA GLY A 594 -3.63 -0.25 -13.24
C GLY A 594 -4.63 -1.38 -13.02
N ILE A 595 -5.64 -1.48 -13.90
CA ILE A 595 -6.54 -2.63 -13.90
C ILE A 595 -5.78 -3.84 -14.45
N VAL A 596 -5.55 -4.84 -13.61
CA VAL A 596 -4.78 -6.05 -13.97
C VAL A 596 -5.67 -7.27 -14.20
N MET A 597 -6.90 -7.25 -13.69
CA MET A 597 -7.87 -8.34 -13.83
C MET A 597 -9.30 -7.83 -13.66
N THR A 598 -10.26 -8.54 -14.24
CA THR A 598 -11.69 -8.35 -13.97
C THR A 598 -12.28 -9.64 -13.40
N LEU A 599 -12.89 -9.55 -12.23
CA LEU A 599 -13.64 -10.65 -11.62
C LEU A 599 -15.14 -10.42 -11.85
N THR A 600 -15.89 -11.49 -12.02
CA THR A 600 -17.36 -11.46 -12.07
C THR A 600 -17.88 -12.06 -10.78
N ALA A 601 -18.92 -11.47 -10.20
CA ALA A 601 -19.56 -12.00 -9.00
C ALA A 601 -19.95 -13.48 -9.19
N LYS A 602 -19.79 -14.27 -8.14
CA LYS A 602 -20.02 -15.72 -8.15
C LYS A 602 -21.42 -16.07 -7.65
N SER A 603 -21.93 -15.32 -6.69
CA SER A 603 -23.26 -15.49 -6.13
C SER A 603 -23.79 -14.16 -5.61
N VAL A 604 -25.09 -14.13 -5.34
CA VAL A 604 -25.78 -13.05 -4.63
C VAL A 604 -26.78 -13.67 -3.66
N GLU A 605 -26.84 -13.13 -2.45
CA GLU A 605 -27.80 -13.50 -1.42
C GLU A 605 -28.59 -12.25 -1.00
N GLU A 606 -29.91 -12.37 -0.89
CA GLU A 606 -30.73 -11.36 -0.19
C GLU A 606 -30.71 -11.70 1.30
N VAL A 607 -29.74 -11.12 2.02
CA VAL A 607 -29.45 -11.45 3.42
C VAL A 607 -30.46 -10.81 4.39
N ARG A 608 -31.07 -9.72 3.96
CA ARG A 608 -32.23 -9.04 4.59
C ARG A 608 -33.10 -8.47 3.46
N PRO A 609 -34.38 -8.16 3.71
CA PRO A 609 -35.24 -7.59 2.68
C PRO A 609 -34.58 -6.40 1.96
N LYS A 610 -34.32 -6.54 0.66
CA LYS A 610 -33.68 -5.56 -0.22
C LYS A 610 -32.20 -5.24 0.09
N VAL A 611 -31.53 -6.09 0.86
CA VAL A 611 -30.09 -6.03 1.11
C VAL A 611 -29.44 -7.20 0.39
N PHE A 612 -28.71 -6.90 -0.69
CA PHE A 612 -28.12 -7.92 -1.54
C PHE A 612 -26.60 -7.96 -1.35
N VAL A 613 -26.06 -9.09 -0.92
CA VAL A 613 -24.62 -9.30 -0.74
C VAL A 613 -24.10 -10.21 -1.85
N TYR A 614 -23.17 -9.69 -2.64
CA TYR A 614 -22.48 -10.41 -3.72
C TYR A 614 -21.17 -10.96 -3.20
N ASP A 615 -20.89 -12.23 -3.49
CA ASP A 615 -19.57 -12.83 -3.28
C ASP A 615 -18.76 -12.77 -4.58
N MET A 616 -17.64 -12.05 -4.57
CA MET A 616 -16.72 -11.99 -5.70
C MET A 616 -15.88 -13.27 -5.86
N GLY A 617 -15.94 -14.18 -4.87
CA GLY A 617 -15.19 -15.43 -4.80
C GLY A 617 -13.72 -15.26 -4.42
N GLN A 618 -13.25 -14.02 -4.25
CA GLN A 618 -11.88 -13.66 -3.99
C GLN A 618 -11.83 -12.33 -3.24
N ASN A 619 -11.08 -12.27 -2.14
CA ASN A 619 -10.71 -11.02 -1.48
C ASN A 619 -9.70 -10.29 -2.37
N MET A 620 -10.14 -9.20 -3.01
CA MET A 620 -9.44 -8.44 -4.04
C MET A 620 -9.30 -6.97 -3.64
N VAL A 621 -8.55 -6.21 -4.44
CA VAL A 621 -8.40 -4.76 -4.28
C VAL A 621 -8.81 -4.05 -5.55
N GLY A 622 -9.64 -3.02 -5.41
CA GLY A 622 -10.11 -2.20 -6.52
C GLY A 622 -11.51 -1.66 -6.28
N PHE A 623 -12.33 -1.60 -7.32
CA PHE A 623 -13.68 -1.04 -7.27
C PHE A 623 -14.61 -1.80 -8.24
N PRO A 624 -15.95 -1.69 -8.12
CA PRO A 624 -16.84 -2.46 -8.97
C PRO A 624 -17.13 -1.76 -10.31
N GLN A 625 -17.57 -2.53 -11.29
CA GLN A 625 -18.30 -2.06 -12.47
C GLN A 625 -19.66 -2.77 -12.46
N ILE A 626 -20.74 -2.00 -12.33
CA ILE A 626 -22.09 -2.52 -12.16
C ILE A 626 -23.00 -1.91 -13.22
N LYS A 627 -23.72 -2.74 -13.97
CA LYS A 627 -24.77 -2.22 -14.87
C LYS A 627 -26.13 -2.22 -14.18
N ILE A 628 -26.72 -1.04 -14.09
CA ILE A 628 -28.11 -0.85 -13.66
C ILE A 628 -28.98 -0.75 -14.89
N ARG A 629 -30.01 -1.59 -14.97
CA ARG A 629 -30.99 -1.58 -16.07
C ARG A 629 -32.26 -0.88 -15.61
N ASN A 630 -32.81 0.00 -16.45
CA ASN A 630 -34.05 0.73 -16.17
C ASN A 630 -34.05 1.45 -14.80
N GLY A 631 -32.93 2.07 -14.45
CA GLY A 631 -32.77 2.87 -13.24
C GLY A 631 -33.76 4.02 -13.16
N LYS A 632 -34.23 4.35 -11.95
CA LYS A 632 -35.14 5.48 -11.74
C LYS A 632 -34.33 6.72 -11.41
N LYS A 633 -34.61 7.84 -12.08
CA LYS A 633 -33.99 9.13 -11.78
C LYS A 633 -34.18 9.49 -10.30
N GLY A 634 -33.09 9.86 -9.61
CA GLY A 634 -33.09 10.23 -8.20
C GLY A 634 -33.07 9.04 -7.23
N GLN A 635 -33.04 7.80 -7.72
CA GLN A 635 -32.81 6.63 -6.88
C GLN A 635 -31.34 6.58 -6.47
N LEU A 636 -31.09 6.46 -5.16
CA LEU A 636 -29.76 6.35 -4.58
C LEU A 636 -29.39 4.87 -4.45
N ILE A 637 -28.25 4.49 -5.03
CA ILE A 637 -27.64 3.17 -4.86
C ILE A 637 -26.48 3.32 -3.88
N THR A 638 -26.42 2.47 -2.86
CA THR A 638 -25.35 2.46 -1.86
C THR A 638 -24.60 1.14 -1.92
N LEU A 639 -23.28 1.23 -1.96
CA LEU A 639 -22.34 0.11 -2.07
C LEU A 639 -21.45 0.07 -0.82
N ARG A 640 -21.42 -1.05 -0.09
CA ARG A 640 -20.48 -1.27 1.03
C ARG A 640 -19.60 -2.48 0.75
N TYR A 641 -18.37 -2.43 1.23
CA TYR A 641 -17.30 -3.37 0.86
C TYR A 641 -16.71 -4.04 2.10
N ALA A 642 -16.68 -5.37 2.12
CA ALA A 642 -16.14 -6.13 3.25
C ALA A 642 -15.28 -7.30 2.83
N GLU A 643 -14.33 -7.66 3.69
CA GLU A 643 -13.49 -8.83 3.49
C GLU A 643 -14.21 -10.14 3.87
N VAL A 644 -15.10 -10.07 4.87
CA VAL A 644 -15.80 -11.23 5.46
C VAL A 644 -17.28 -10.92 5.77
N LYS A 645 -18.07 -11.98 5.94
CA LYS A 645 -19.46 -11.93 6.45
C LYS A 645 -19.49 -12.40 7.90
N TYR A 646 -20.50 -12.04 8.67
CA TYR A 646 -20.71 -12.63 9.99
C TYR A 646 -21.00 -14.13 9.86
N PRO A 647 -20.35 -14.96 10.68
CA PRO A 647 -20.64 -16.39 10.74
C PRO A 647 -21.94 -16.64 11.53
N ASP A 648 -22.49 -17.84 11.35
CA ASP A 648 -23.60 -18.34 12.18
C ASP A 648 -23.08 -18.82 13.54
N LEU A 649 -22.81 -17.87 14.43
CA LEU A 649 -22.39 -18.11 15.82
C LEU A 649 -23.25 -17.28 16.79
N PRO A 650 -23.44 -17.73 18.04
CA PRO A 650 -24.28 -17.04 19.02
C PRO A 650 -23.98 -15.55 19.22
N ASP A 651 -22.70 -15.17 19.16
CA ASP A 651 -22.24 -13.78 19.34
C ASP A 651 -22.67 -12.83 18.21
N TYR A 652 -23.06 -13.37 17.05
CA TYR A 652 -23.47 -12.59 15.86
C TYR A 652 -24.94 -12.77 15.51
N LYS A 653 -25.74 -13.27 16.45
CA LYS A 653 -27.15 -13.55 16.23
C LYS A 653 -27.90 -12.35 15.65
N GLY A 654 -28.58 -12.55 14.51
CA GLY A 654 -29.32 -11.53 13.77
C GLY A 654 -28.51 -10.79 12.70
N ASN A 655 -27.19 -11.03 12.62
CA ASN A 655 -26.31 -10.48 11.58
C ASN A 655 -25.76 -11.57 10.64
N GLU A 656 -26.18 -12.82 10.77
CA GLU A 656 -25.70 -13.95 9.98
C GLU A 656 -25.78 -13.64 8.48
N GLY A 657 -24.68 -13.82 7.76
CA GLY A 657 -24.60 -13.51 6.33
C GLY A 657 -24.50 -12.03 5.97
N MET A 658 -24.74 -11.08 6.89
CA MET A 658 -24.40 -9.68 6.66
C MET A 658 -22.88 -9.49 6.55
N ILE A 659 -22.46 -8.43 5.87
CA ILE A 659 -21.04 -8.04 5.82
C ILE A 659 -20.56 -7.53 7.19
N MET A 660 -19.32 -7.84 7.58
CA MET A 660 -18.70 -7.36 8.83
C MET A 660 -17.78 -6.18 8.52
N MET A 661 -17.98 -5.05 9.23
CA MET A 661 -17.32 -3.76 8.92
C MET A 661 -16.40 -3.28 10.05
N GLU A 662 -16.45 -3.89 11.22
CA GLU A 662 -15.73 -3.46 12.41
C GLU A 662 -14.22 -3.51 12.21
N ASN A 663 -13.71 -4.46 11.41
CA ASN A 663 -12.29 -4.57 11.10
C ASN A 663 -11.77 -3.49 10.13
N ILE A 664 -12.66 -2.79 9.45
CA ILE A 664 -12.34 -1.64 8.59
C ILE A 664 -12.11 -0.36 9.42
N ARG A 665 -12.58 -0.38 10.68
CA ARG A 665 -12.41 0.67 11.69
C ARG A 665 -13.02 2.00 11.23
N ALA A 666 -12.29 3.12 11.30
CA ALA A 666 -12.84 4.44 11.00
C ALA A 666 -12.93 4.78 9.50
N ALA A 667 -12.48 3.91 8.60
CA ALA A 667 -12.73 4.10 7.16
C ALA A 667 -14.20 3.78 6.84
N LEU A 668 -14.88 4.66 6.12
CA LEU A 668 -16.30 4.47 5.78
C LEU A 668 -16.49 3.43 4.67
N THR A 669 -15.55 3.32 3.73
CA THR A 669 -15.55 2.32 2.62
C THR A 669 -16.93 2.14 2.00
N THR A 670 -17.54 3.25 1.58
CA THR A 670 -18.90 3.28 1.02
C THR A 670 -18.92 4.13 -0.23
N ASP A 671 -19.45 3.58 -1.32
CA ASP A 671 -19.72 4.36 -2.53
C ASP A 671 -21.21 4.60 -2.66
N THR A 672 -21.59 5.77 -3.18
CA THR A 672 -22.98 6.09 -3.50
C THR A 672 -23.13 6.60 -4.91
N TYR A 673 -24.26 6.27 -5.53
CA TYR A 673 -24.56 6.66 -6.90
C TYR A 673 -26.03 7.10 -7.03
N LEU A 674 -26.25 8.38 -7.31
CA LEU A 674 -27.58 8.94 -7.57
C LEU A 674 -27.88 8.83 -9.08
N LEU A 675 -28.84 7.96 -9.42
CA LEU A 675 -29.17 7.64 -10.81
C LEU A 675 -29.78 8.84 -11.57
N LYS A 676 -29.40 9.01 -12.85
CA LYS A 676 -30.01 10.00 -13.76
C LYS A 676 -31.25 9.46 -14.48
N GLY A 677 -31.47 8.15 -14.45
CA GLY A 677 -32.57 7.44 -15.08
C GLY A 677 -32.14 6.70 -16.36
N GLY A 678 -32.72 5.52 -16.59
CA GLY A 678 -32.41 4.65 -17.73
C GLY A 678 -31.33 3.62 -17.42
N ASP A 679 -30.63 3.15 -18.44
CA ASP A 679 -29.51 2.21 -18.28
C ASP A 679 -28.23 2.98 -17.91
N GLU A 680 -27.59 2.57 -16.81
CA GLU A 680 -26.44 3.27 -16.24
C GLU A 680 -25.34 2.28 -15.84
N THR A 681 -24.09 2.77 -15.75
CA THR A 681 -22.95 1.99 -15.27
C THR A 681 -22.30 2.70 -14.09
N ILE A 682 -22.29 2.04 -12.94
CA ILE A 682 -21.57 2.50 -11.75
C ILE A 682 -20.13 1.98 -11.87
N GLN A 683 -19.15 2.87 -11.89
CA GLN A 683 -17.74 2.52 -11.83
C GLN A 683 -16.93 3.69 -11.21
N PRO A 684 -16.48 3.56 -9.95
CA PRO A 684 -15.66 4.57 -9.30
C PRO A 684 -14.35 4.87 -10.02
N ARG A 685 -13.76 6.03 -9.74
CA ARG A 685 -12.53 6.53 -10.39
C ARG A 685 -11.43 6.90 -9.41
N PHE A 686 -11.78 7.51 -8.28
CA PHE A 686 -10.86 8.09 -7.31
C PHE A 686 -10.91 7.42 -5.93
N THR A 687 -11.27 6.13 -5.90
CA THR A 687 -11.23 5.29 -4.71
C THR A 687 -10.82 3.85 -5.03
N PHE A 688 -10.47 3.09 -4.00
CA PHE A 688 -10.34 1.63 -4.06
C PHE A 688 -10.64 1.04 -2.68
N HIS A 689 -11.06 -0.22 -2.67
CA HIS A 689 -11.46 -0.98 -1.50
C HIS A 689 -10.79 -2.36 -1.51
N GLY A 690 -10.44 -2.89 -0.34
CA GLY A 690 -10.09 -4.30 -0.16
C GLY A 690 -11.35 -5.08 0.24
N TYR A 691 -11.82 -6.00 -0.61
CA TYR A 691 -13.08 -6.70 -0.38
C TYR A 691 -13.19 -8.03 -1.13
N ARG A 692 -13.96 -8.95 -0.54
CA ARG A 692 -14.55 -10.10 -1.22
C ARG A 692 -16.05 -9.92 -1.43
N TYR A 693 -16.70 -9.28 -0.47
CA TYR A 693 -18.15 -9.12 -0.44
C TYR A 693 -18.53 -7.69 -0.74
N LEU A 694 -19.50 -7.54 -1.64
CA LEU A 694 -20.09 -6.27 -2.03
C LEU A 694 -21.56 -6.28 -1.63
N GLU A 695 -21.95 -5.41 -0.70
CA GLU A 695 -23.35 -5.17 -0.40
C GLU A 695 -23.89 -4.07 -1.32
N ILE A 696 -25.08 -4.30 -1.88
CA ILE A 696 -25.84 -3.32 -2.65
C ILE A 696 -27.21 -3.11 -2.00
N THR A 697 -27.48 -1.85 -1.64
CA THR A 697 -28.80 -1.40 -1.15
C THR A 697 -29.34 -0.27 -2.04
N GLY A 698 -30.64 0.02 -1.93
CA GLY A 698 -31.33 0.98 -2.79
C GLY A 698 -31.95 0.37 -4.06
N ILE A 699 -31.94 -0.96 -4.20
CA ILE A 699 -32.59 -1.72 -5.28
C ILE A 699 -33.70 -2.63 -4.74
N ASN A 700 -34.66 -3.01 -5.57
CA ASN A 700 -35.75 -3.92 -5.15
C ASN A 700 -35.51 -5.40 -5.50
N THR A 701 -34.61 -5.67 -6.44
CA THR A 701 -34.29 -7.01 -6.92
C THR A 701 -32.80 -7.10 -7.17
N ALA A 702 -32.20 -8.26 -6.93
CA ALA A 702 -30.79 -8.50 -7.23
C ALA A 702 -30.47 -8.19 -8.71
N ILE A 703 -29.32 -7.55 -8.91
CA ILE A 703 -28.68 -7.38 -10.21
C ILE A 703 -28.11 -8.75 -10.62
N PRO A 704 -28.25 -9.19 -11.88
CA PRO A 704 -27.64 -10.44 -12.31
C PRO A 704 -26.13 -10.44 -12.10
N ILE A 705 -25.57 -11.53 -11.57
CA ILE A 705 -24.15 -11.62 -11.19
C ILE A 705 -23.18 -11.30 -12.34
N TYR A 706 -23.55 -11.53 -13.61
CA TYR A 706 -22.72 -11.22 -14.77
C TYR A 706 -22.65 -9.72 -15.11
N GLU A 707 -23.55 -8.90 -14.55
CA GLU A 707 -23.52 -7.43 -14.61
C GLU A 707 -22.82 -6.80 -13.40
N VAL A 708 -22.34 -7.60 -12.44
CA VAL A 708 -21.57 -7.15 -11.26
C VAL A 708 -20.13 -7.65 -11.38
N LYS A 709 -19.21 -6.74 -11.64
CA LYS A 709 -17.79 -7.05 -11.85
C LYS A 709 -16.92 -6.31 -10.86
N GLY A 710 -15.83 -6.93 -10.44
CA GLY A 710 -14.75 -6.31 -9.67
C GLY A 710 -13.58 -5.98 -10.58
N MET A 711 -13.21 -4.71 -10.66
CA MET A 711 -12.04 -4.24 -11.39
C MET A 711 -10.84 -4.31 -10.46
N VAL A 712 -9.97 -5.30 -10.62
CA VAL A 712 -8.80 -5.51 -9.75
C VAL A 712 -7.70 -4.54 -10.13
N VAL A 713 -7.29 -3.71 -9.18
CA VAL A 713 -6.26 -2.67 -9.35
C VAL A 713 -4.98 -3.05 -8.61
N SER A 714 -3.83 -2.99 -9.28
CA SER A 714 -2.52 -3.30 -8.69
C SER A 714 -1.38 -2.66 -9.47
N SER A 715 -0.24 -2.42 -8.82
CA SER A 715 1.04 -2.14 -9.49
C SER A 715 1.72 -3.43 -9.99
N ILE A 716 1.17 -4.61 -9.67
CA ILE A 716 1.68 -5.90 -10.15
C ILE A 716 0.85 -6.38 -11.33
N THR A 717 1.36 -6.14 -12.54
CA THR A 717 0.71 -6.49 -13.80
C THR A 717 0.76 -7.98 -14.14
N GLY A 718 1.69 -8.73 -13.53
CA GLY A 718 1.83 -10.17 -13.72
C GLY A 718 2.73 -10.81 -12.67
N LEU A 719 2.73 -12.15 -12.61
CA LEU A 719 3.68 -12.90 -11.79
C LEU A 719 4.89 -13.32 -12.64
N SER A 720 6.06 -13.34 -12.02
CA SER A 720 7.30 -13.90 -12.58
C SER A 720 7.49 -15.36 -12.16
N SER A 721 6.44 -16.01 -11.67
CA SER A 721 6.56 -17.33 -11.05
C SER A 721 5.28 -18.15 -11.06
N ASN A 722 5.43 -19.44 -10.78
CA ASN A 722 4.33 -20.38 -10.55
C ASN A 722 4.77 -21.51 -9.62
N TYR A 723 3.85 -22.00 -8.80
CA TYR A 723 4.03 -23.17 -7.94
C TYR A 723 2.76 -24.02 -7.93
N SER A 724 2.91 -25.34 -7.99
CA SER A 724 1.82 -26.31 -7.92
C SER A 724 2.33 -27.65 -7.39
N THR A 725 1.49 -28.36 -6.66
CA THR A 725 1.82 -29.59 -5.95
C THR A 725 0.69 -30.59 -6.02
N SER A 726 0.94 -31.81 -5.56
CA SER A 726 -0.11 -32.83 -5.37
C SER A 726 -1.05 -32.57 -4.19
N ASN A 727 -0.86 -31.49 -3.42
CA ASN A 727 -1.71 -31.12 -2.29
C ASN A 727 -2.50 -29.85 -2.62
N ASP A 728 -3.81 -30.00 -2.82
CA ASP A 728 -4.67 -28.90 -3.24
C ASP A 728 -4.79 -27.77 -2.23
N LEU A 729 -4.66 -28.06 -0.93
CA LEU A 729 -4.66 -27.02 0.11
C LEU A 729 -3.39 -26.16 0.05
N VAL A 730 -2.24 -26.78 -0.24
CA VAL A 730 -0.98 -26.04 -0.46
C VAL A 730 -1.07 -25.22 -1.75
N ASN A 731 -1.70 -25.75 -2.81
CA ASN A 731 -1.96 -24.99 -4.03
C ASN A 731 -2.85 -23.77 -3.77
N LYS A 732 -3.87 -23.91 -2.92
CA LYS A 732 -4.74 -22.81 -2.52
C LYS A 732 -4.00 -21.79 -1.64
N LEU A 733 -3.14 -22.23 -0.73
CA LEU A 733 -2.25 -21.35 0.04
C LEU A 733 -1.38 -20.51 -0.90
N TRP A 734 -0.74 -21.14 -1.89
CA TRP A 734 0.03 -20.43 -2.91
C TRP A 734 -0.79 -19.36 -3.62
N GLN A 735 -2.02 -19.68 -4.06
CA GLN A 735 -2.93 -18.70 -4.67
C GLN A 735 -3.22 -17.53 -3.72
N ASN A 736 -3.52 -17.81 -2.45
CA ASN A 736 -3.79 -16.79 -1.44
C ASN A 736 -2.61 -15.83 -1.26
N ILE A 737 -1.37 -16.35 -1.24
CA ILE A 737 -0.14 -15.52 -1.18
C ILE A 737 -0.06 -14.59 -2.39
N THR A 738 -0.29 -15.10 -3.61
CA THR A 738 -0.23 -14.26 -4.81
C THR A 738 -1.32 -13.19 -4.86
N TRP A 739 -2.49 -13.46 -4.27
CA TRP A 739 -3.57 -12.47 -4.15
C TRP A 739 -3.24 -11.39 -3.11
N SER A 740 -2.65 -11.76 -1.97
CA SER A 740 -2.16 -10.79 -0.98
C SER A 740 -1.05 -9.89 -1.54
N LEU A 741 -0.14 -10.44 -2.37
CA LEU A 741 0.85 -9.64 -3.09
C LEU A 741 0.18 -8.59 -3.99
N ARG A 742 -0.71 -9.01 -4.90
CA ARG A 742 -1.37 -8.07 -5.83
C ARG A 742 -2.17 -7.01 -5.09
N SER A 743 -2.84 -7.41 -4.02
CA SER A 743 -3.70 -6.55 -3.21
C SER A 743 -2.93 -5.42 -2.55
N ASN A 744 -1.73 -5.72 -2.04
CA ASN A 744 -0.99 -4.78 -1.20
C ASN A 744 0.16 -4.07 -1.94
N PHE A 745 0.37 -4.36 -3.22
CA PHE A 745 1.35 -3.63 -4.03
C PHE A 745 0.59 -2.63 -4.89
N LEU A 746 0.20 -1.52 -4.28
CA LEU A 746 -0.55 -0.43 -4.90
C LEU A 746 0.18 0.88 -4.61
N SER A 747 1.04 1.30 -5.55
CA SER A 747 2.02 2.39 -5.39
C SER A 747 3.13 2.12 -4.36
N ILE A 748 2.79 1.59 -3.19
CA ILE A 748 3.69 1.22 -2.09
C ILE A 748 3.32 -0.20 -1.60
N PRO A 749 4.23 -0.93 -0.91
CA PRO A 749 3.91 -2.22 -0.30
C PRO A 749 3.14 -2.00 1.02
N THR A 750 1.82 -2.01 0.97
CA THR A 750 0.94 -1.75 2.13
C THR A 750 0.83 -2.95 3.07
N ASP A 751 0.54 -2.70 4.35
CA ASP A 751 0.17 -3.77 5.29
C ASP A 751 -1.15 -4.46 4.89
N THR A 752 -2.22 -3.67 4.79
CA THR A 752 -3.55 -4.10 4.36
C THR A 752 -4.12 -3.11 3.35
N PRO A 753 -4.97 -3.54 2.40
CA PRO A 753 -5.60 -2.64 1.46
C PRO A 753 -6.98 -2.14 1.91
N ALA A 754 -7.50 -2.60 3.06
CA ALA A 754 -8.91 -2.44 3.42
C ALA A 754 -9.18 -1.29 4.41
N ARG A 755 -8.70 -1.41 5.66
CA ARG A 755 -8.99 -0.48 6.76
C ARG A 755 -8.36 0.91 6.57
N ASN A 756 -8.61 1.83 7.51
CA ASN A 756 -7.96 3.14 7.63
C ASN A 756 -6.45 3.02 8.00
N GLU A 757 -5.64 2.39 7.16
CA GLU A 757 -4.20 2.25 7.35
C GLU A 757 -3.49 2.30 6.01
N ARG A 758 -3.36 1.17 5.31
CA ARG A 758 -2.81 1.10 3.95
C ARG A 758 -1.43 1.74 3.86
N MET A 759 -0.62 1.47 4.87
CA MET A 759 0.66 2.13 5.12
C MET A 759 1.81 1.20 4.72
N GLY A 760 2.91 1.79 4.24
CA GLY A 760 4.10 1.05 3.83
C GLY A 760 4.93 0.60 5.03
N TRP A 761 4.40 -0.34 5.81
CA TRP A 761 5.06 -0.85 7.01
C TRP A 761 6.31 -1.66 6.67
N SER A 762 7.44 -1.22 7.23
CA SER A 762 8.78 -1.69 6.88
C SER A 762 9.01 -3.16 7.26
N GLY A 763 8.53 -3.59 8.43
CA GLY A 763 8.71 -4.97 8.93
C GLY A 763 7.97 -5.99 8.09
N ASP A 764 6.77 -5.65 7.62
CA ASP A 764 5.97 -6.47 6.73
C ASP A 764 6.69 -6.73 5.41
N ILE A 765 7.16 -5.67 4.74
CA ILE A 765 7.91 -5.86 3.50
C ILE A 765 9.29 -6.48 3.75
N SER A 766 9.90 -6.27 4.92
CA SER A 766 11.16 -6.94 5.31
C SER A 766 10.99 -8.46 5.26
N VAL A 767 10.01 -9.01 6.00
CA VAL A 767 9.77 -10.45 6.06
C VAL A 767 9.29 -11.04 4.73
N PHE A 768 8.58 -10.24 3.93
CA PHE A 768 8.01 -10.70 2.66
C PHE A 768 8.92 -10.46 1.45
N SER A 769 9.95 -9.62 1.55
CA SER A 769 10.81 -9.20 0.41
C SER A 769 11.42 -10.37 -0.34
N ARG A 770 11.94 -11.37 0.37
CA ARG A 770 12.47 -12.60 -0.25
C ARG A 770 11.40 -13.37 -1.01
N SER A 771 10.16 -13.42 -0.52
CA SER A 771 9.05 -14.02 -1.27
C SER A 771 8.68 -13.16 -2.48
N ALA A 772 8.41 -11.87 -2.27
CA ALA A 772 7.97 -10.93 -3.30
C ALA A 772 8.89 -10.95 -4.54
N THR A 773 10.20 -11.00 -4.32
CA THR A 773 11.22 -11.03 -5.38
C THR A 773 11.26 -12.33 -6.20
N TYR A 774 10.73 -13.44 -5.68
CA TYR A 774 10.40 -14.61 -6.51
C TYR A 774 9.05 -14.45 -7.19
N LEU A 775 8.04 -13.92 -6.48
CA LEU A 775 6.66 -13.89 -6.97
C LEU A 775 6.49 -13.05 -8.23
N THR A 776 7.11 -11.88 -8.27
CA THR A 776 6.99 -10.87 -9.33
C THR A 776 8.32 -10.18 -9.61
N ASP A 777 8.43 -9.49 -10.74
CA ASP A 777 9.50 -8.52 -10.97
C ASP A 777 9.26 -7.30 -10.06
N ALA A 778 9.89 -7.33 -8.89
CA ALA A 778 9.71 -6.37 -7.81
C ALA A 778 10.82 -5.31 -7.77
N ASP A 779 11.80 -5.37 -8.68
CA ASP A 779 13.04 -4.57 -8.61
C ASP A 779 12.75 -3.07 -8.51
N VAL A 780 12.12 -2.50 -9.53
CA VAL A 780 11.84 -1.06 -9.59
C VAL A 780 10.82 -0.64 -8.53
N PHE A 781 9.88 -1.51 -8.17
CA PHE A 781 8.88 -1.25 -7.13
C PHE A 781 9.53 -1.12 -5.74
N LEU A 782 10.41 -2.05 -5.38
CA LEU A 782 11.15 -2.00 -4.11
C LEU A 782 12.20 -0.89 -4.11
N ARG A 783 12.82 -0.59 -5.25
CA ARG A 783 13.71 0.57 -5.39
C ARG A 783 12.97 1.89 -5.11
N ARG A 784 11.73 2.05 -5.59
CA ARG A 784 10.86 3.19 -5.24
C ARG A 784 10.53 3.23 -3.74
N HIS A 785 10.22 2.09 -3.14
CA HIS A 785 9.98 2.03 -1.69
C HIS A 785 11.25 2.38 -0.89
N MET A 786 12.42 1.95 -1.35
CA MET A 786 13.70 2.31 -0.71
C MET A 786 14.05 3.79 -0.88
N LEU A 787 13.67 4.44 -1.98
CA LEU A 787 13.72 5.89 -2.09
C LEU A 787 12.88 6.57 -0.99
N ALA A 788 11.66 6.10 -0.78
CA ALA A 788 10.80 6.60 0.30
C ALA A 788 11.44 6.42 1.68
N MET A 789 12.01 5.24 1.98
CA MET A 789 12.71 5.00 3.25
C MET A 789 13.87 5.97 3.50
N ARG A 790 14.61 6.35 2.45
CA ARG A 790 15.68 7.36 2.55
C ARG A 790 15.13 8.78 2.74
N ASP A 791 14.06 9.13 2.03
CA ASP A 791 13.48 10.49 2.07
C ASP A 791 13.00 10.90 3.47
N ILE A 792 12.65 9.93 4.29
CA ILE A 792 12.14 10.14 5.65
C ILE A 792 13.04 9.59 6.75
N GLN A 793 14.27 9.16 6.43
CA GLN A 793 15.26 8.86 7.44
C GLN A 793 15.65 10.17 8.16
N PRO A 794 15.38 10.31 9.48
CA PRO A 794 15.77 11.47 10.26
C PRO A 794 17.28 11.54 10.43
N GLU A 795 17.79 12.72 10.82
CA GLU A 795 19.22 12.96 11.09
C GLU A 795 19.85 11.99 12.09
N SER A 796 19.03 11.41 13.00
CA SER A 796 19.50 10.38 13.93
C SER A 796 19.98 9.09 13.26
N GLY A 797 19.67 8.87 11.97
CA GLY A 797 19.97 7.65 11.22
C GLY A 797 18.95 6.51 11.38
N ARG A 798 17.98 6.64 12.29
CA ARG A 798 16.94 5.61 12.50
C ARG A 798 16.04 5.45 11.27
N PHE A 799 16.01 4.28 10.61
CA PHE A 799 14.94 4.00 9.65
C PHE A 799 13.57 4.00 10.34
N THR A 800 12.57 4.59 9.69
CA THR A 800 11.20 4.62 10.20
C THR A 800 10.49 3.29 9.98
N ASP A 801 9.42 3.08 10.74
CA ASP A 801 8.66 1.83 10.68
C ASP A 801 7.60 1.86 9.58
N VAL A 802 7.29 3.04 9.04
CA VAL A 802 6.46 3.24 7.85
C VAL A 802 7.13 4.23 6.88
N ALA A 803 7.05 3.95 5.59
CA ALA A 803 7.42 4.89 4.51
C ALA A 803 6.36 4.92 3.39
N PRO A 804 6.08 6.07 2.75
CA PRO A 804 6.77 7.36 2.86
C PRO A 804 6.25 8.31 3.97
N VAL A 805 5.25 7.91 4.74
CA VAL A 805 4.58 8.83 5.69
C VAL A 805 5.40 9.08 6.97
N GLY A 806 6.27 8.15 7.34
CA GLY A 806 7.05 8.21 8.57
C GLY A 806 6.29 7.72 9.80
N GLY A 807 6.98 7.72 10.94
CA GLY A 807 6.41 7.26 12.22
C GLY A 807 6.38 5.73 12.37
N GLY A 808 5.37 5.27 13.11
CA GLY A 808 5.18 3.87 13.52
C GLY A 808 5.86 3.51 14.85
N PHE A 809 5.82 2.23 15.20
CA PHE A 809 6.26 1.71 16.50
C PHE A 809 6.94 0.34 16.40
N GLY A 810 7.54 0.04 15.23
CA GLY A 810 8.08 -1.28 14.90
C GLY A 810 9.45 -1.59 15.52
N GLY A 811 10.33 -0.60 15.61
CA GLY A 811 11.65 -0.78 16.21
C GLY A 811 12.62 -1.53 15.31
N THR A 812 13.55 -2.29 15.90
CA THR A 812 14.72 -2.80 15.16
C THR A 812 14.31 -3.75 14.05
N LEU A 813 13.29 -4.56 14.30
CA LEU A 813 12.80 -5.56 13.33
C LEU A 813 12.11 -4.89 12.11
N TRP A 814 11.60 -3.67 12.28
CA TRP A 814 11.08 -2.85 11.18
C TRP A 814 12.17 -2.00 10.52
N GLY A 815 13.05 -1.38 11.31
CA GLY A 815 14.15 -0.55 10.80
C GLY A 815 15.18 -1.34 9.97
N SER A 816 15.43 -2.61 10.32
CA SER A 816 16.28 -3.55 9.57
C SER A 816 15.81 -3.74 8.13
N ALA A 817 14.53 -3.46 7.80
CA ALA A 817 14.04 -3.44 6.41
C ALA A 817 14.89 -2.55 5.49
N GLY A 818 15.42 -1.43 6.02
CA GLY A 818 16.28 -0.53 5.26
C GLY A 818 17.61 -1.14 4.83
N ILE A 819 17.99 -2.28 5.40
CA ILE A 819 19.18 -3.08 5.06
C ILE A 819 18.77 -4.36 4.31
N VAL A 820 17.77 -5.08 4.83
CA VAL A 820 17.33 -6.37 4.29
C VAL A 820 16.68 -6.23 2.91
N VAL A 821 15.82 -5.24 2.68
CA VAL A 821 15.09 -5.10 1.40
C VAL A 821 16.05 -4.79 0.23
N PRO A 822 17.02 -3.85 0.33
CA PRO A 822 18.05 -3.68 -0.70
C PRO A 822 18.86 -4.95 -0.95
N TRP A 823 19.23 -5.66 0.13
CA TRP A 823 20.01 -6.89 0.02
C TRP A 823 19.26 -8.00 -0.70
N GLU A 824 18.00 -8.25 -0.34
CA GLU A 824 17.15 -9.25 -0.97
C GLU A 824 16.88 -8.93 -2.44
N THR A 825 16.70 -7.64 -2.77
CA THR A 825 16.54 -7.16 -4.14
C THR A 825 17.81 -7.39 -4.96
N TYR A 826 18.98 -6.98 -4.44
CA TYR A 826 20.28 -7.24 -5.08
C TYR A 826 20.52 -8.72 -5.31
N GLN A 827 20.31 -9.55 -4.29
CA GLN A 827 20.52 -11.00 -4.38
C GLN A 827 19.66 -11.62 -5.49
N GLN A 828 18.41 -11.18 -5.63
CA GLN A 828 17.50 -11.69 -6.65
C GLN A 828 17.87 -11.24 -8.07
N TYR A 829 18.14 -9.96 -8.28
CA TYR A 829 18.25 -9.37 -9.63
C TYR A 829 19.70 -9.13 -10.07
N GLY A 830 20.62 -8.93 -9.12
CA GLY A 830 22.02 -8.62 -9.39
C GLY A 830 22.28 -7.14 -9.69
N ASP A 831 21.29 -6.25 -9.51
CA ASP A 831 21.48 -4.81 -9.65
C ASP A 831 22.24 -4.26 -8.44
N ILE A 832 23.55 -3.98 -8.61
CA ILE A 832 24.37 -3.39 -7.56
C ILE A 832 23.94 -1.97 -7.20
N LYS A 833 23.20 -1.28 -8.08
CA LYS A 833 22.82 0.12 -7.89
C LYS A 833 21.88 0.32 -6.70
N ILE A 834 21.01 -0.65 -6.41
CA ILE A 834 20.16 -0.60 -5.21
C ILE A 834 21.00 -0.55 -3.94
N LEU A 835 22.18 -1.19 -3.91
CA LEU A 835 23.07 -1.13 -2.76
C LEU A 835 23.80 0.21 -2.70
N GLU A 836 24.33 0.69 -3.83
CA GLU A 836 25.00 1.99 -3.92
C GLU A 836 24.10 3.15 -3.45
N GLU A 837 22.83 3.16 -3.88
CA GLU A 837 21.87 4.21 -3.55
C GLU A 837 21.45 4.22 -2.08
N ASN A 838 21.57 3.09 -1.38
CA ASN A 838 21.12 2.93 -0.01
C ASN A 838 22.28 2.89 1.01
N TYR A 839 23.53 2.71 0.57
CA TYR A 839 24.65 2.42 1.47
C TYR A 839 24.83 3.46 2.58
N ASP A 840 24.76 4.75 2.26
CA ASP A 840 24.96 5.81 3.25
C ASP A 840 23.84 5.80 4.31
N ALA A 841 22.59 5.63 3.89
CA ALA A 841 21.45 5.51 4.79
C ALA A 841 21.56 4.25 5.68
N MET A 842 21.97 3.12 5.09
CA MET A 842 22.22 1.87 5.82
C MET A 842 23.33 2.07 6.88
N ASN A 843 24.41 2.76 6.53
CA ASN A 843 25.50 3.06 7.46
C ASN A 843 25.05 3.99 8.60
N HIS A 844 24.26 5.03 8.32
CA HIS A 844 23.67 5.88 9.36
C HIS A 844 22.78 5.08 10.33
N TYR A 845 22.05 4.08 9.83
CA TYR A 845 21.27 3.19 10.69
C TYR A 845 22.15 2.31 11.59
N MET A 846 23.27 1.80 11.09
CA MET A 846 24.23 1.08 11.94
C MET A 846 24.84 1.96 13.02
N ILE A 847 25.12 3.23 12.72
CA ILE A 847 25.57 4.21 13.70
C ILE A 847 24.47 4.45 14.75
N PHE A 848 23.21 4.61 14.31
CA PHE A 848 22.07 4.73 15.20
C PHE A 848 21.93 3.53 16.16
N LEU A 849 21.96 2.30 15.65
CA LEU A 849 21.82 1.10 16.48
C LEU A 849 22.93 0.99 17.54
N LYS A 850 24.16 1.39 17.22
CA LYS A 850 25.25 1.47 18.21
C LYS A 850 24.90 2.38 19.39
N THR A 851 24.17 3.48 19.16
CA THR A 851 23.72 4.39 20.24
C THR A 851 22.62 3.80 21.13
N LYS A 852 22.03 2.66 20.73
CA LYS A 852 20.94 1.99 21.43
C LYS A 852 21.37 0.74 22.18
N LEU A 853 22.67 0.44 22.19
CA LEU A 853 23.25 -0.58 23.05
C LEU A 853 23.31 -0.06 24.49
N ASN A 854 22.83 -0.86 25.44
CA ASN A 854 23.01 -0.57 26.87
C ASN A 854 24.45 -0.87 27.33
N GLU A 855 24.72 -0.63 28.62
CA GLU A 855 26.04 -0.89 29.24
C GLU A 855 26.48 -2.36 29.14
N GLN A 856 25.55 -3.30 28.99
CA GLN A 856 25.82 -4.72 28.84
C GLN A 856 26.04 -5.12 27.37
N GLY A 857 25.92 -4.19 26.41
CA GLY A 857 26.05 -4.46 24.98
C GLY A 857 24.79 -5.07 24.34
N ILE A 858 23.63 -4.95 25.00
CA ILE A 858 22.35 -5.44 24.49
C ILE A 858 21.57 -4.28 23.87
N LEU A 859 21.09 -4.49 22.64
CA LEU A 859 20.28 -3.53 21.90
C LEU A 859 18.91 -3.36 22.57
N ASN A 860 18.48 -2.10 22.75
CA ASN A 860 17.17 -1.77 23.30
C ASN A 860 16.47 -0.69 22.46
N GLU A 861 15.86 -1.13 21.35
CA GLU A 861 15.18 -0.24 20.40
C GLU A 861 13.91 -0.90 19.84
N GLY A 862 12.75 -0.34 20.22
CA GLY A 862 11.43 -0.80 19.80
C GLY A 862 10.64 -1.52 20.89
N PRO A 863 9.31 -1.61 20.77
CA PRO A 863 8.53 -2.51 21.60
C PRO A 863 8.30 -3.89 20.96
N LEU A 864 8.34 -4.00 19.62
CA LEU A 864 7.90 -5.22 18.93
C LEU A 864 8.97 -6.31 18.90
N GLY A 865 8.52 -7.55 19.07
CA GLY A 865 9.30 -8.77 18.84
C GLY A 865 8.68 -9.57 17.70
N ASP A 866 8.39 -10.84 17.96
CA ASP A 866 7.71 -11.71 17.00
C ASP A 866 6.19 -11.42 16.96
N TRP A 867 5.84 -10.29 16.31
CA TRP A 867 4.50 -9.72 16.28
C TRP A 867 3.43 -10.73 15.84
N LEU A 868 2.31 -10.78 16.57
CA LEU A 868 1.19 -11.71 16.36
C LEU A 868 1.53 -13.20 16.53
N SER A 869 2.63 -13.52 17.23
CA SER A 869 2.90 -14.89 17.68
C SER A 869 1.82 -15.35 18.67
N PRO A 870 1.27 -16.57 18.52
CA PRO A 870 0.42 -17.19 19.53
C PRO A 870 1.12 -17.43 20.88
N GLU A 871 2.45 -17.38 20.99
CA GLU A 871 3.20 -17.53 22.26
C GLU A 871 4.15 -16.34 22.51
N GLY A 872 3.80 -15.16 22.00
CA GLY A 872 4.65 -13.98 21.97
C GLY A 872 5.07 -13.50 23.36
N ASN A 873 4.21 -13.62 24.36
CA ASN A 873 4.46 -13.10 25.73
C ASN A 873 5.60 -13.82 26.46
N ARG A 874 5.99 -15.02 26.02
CA ARG A 874 7.12 -15.77 26.59
C ARG A 874 8.48 -15.27 26.10
N ASN A 875 8.51 -14.57 24.97
CA ASN A 875 9.75 -14.15 24.34
C ASN A 875 10.45 -13.03 25.11
N ASP A 876 11.75 -12.91 24.85
CA ASP A 876 12.52 -11.70 25.12
C ASP A 876 12.80 -11.02 23.77
N ASN A 877 12.22 -9.83 23.54
CA ASN A 877 12.35 -9.15 22.26
C ASN A 877 13.82 -8.76 21.95
N THR A 878 14.64 -8.55 22.97
CA THR A 878 16.06 -8.22 22.80
C THR A 878 16.85 -9.36 22.16
N LEU A 879 16.41 -10.61 22.33
CA LEU A 879 16.97 -11.78 21.62
C LEU A 879 16.82 -11.59 20.11
N PHE A 880 15.63 -11.22 19.65
CA PHE A 880 15.35 -11.02 18.23
C PHE A 880 16.08 -9.81 17.66
N TRP A 881 16.15 -8.71 18.42
CA TRP A 881 16.86 -7.50 18.02
C TRP A 881 18.36 -7.74 17.89
N MET A 882 18.97 -8.47 18.83
CA MET A 882 20.39 -8.82 18.77
C MET A 882 20.71 -9.78 17.62
N ALA A 883 19.81 -10.73 17.32
CA ALA A 883 19.97 -11.61 16.16
C ALA A 883 19.91 -10.82 14.84
N HIS A 884 18.97 -9.88 14.70
CA HIS A 884 18.88 -9.03 13.51
C HIS A 884 20.04 -8.03 13.41
N TYR A 885 20.49 -7.45 14.53
CA TYR A 885 21.65 -6.57 14.53
C TYR A 885 22.92 -7.27 14.03
N ALA A 886 23.14 -8.53 14.45
CA ALA A 886 24.22 -9.34 13.92
C ALA A 886 24.07 -9.61 12.41
N TYR A 887 22.85 -9.89 11.95
CA TYR A 887 22.56 -10.12 10.54
C TYR A 887 22.76 -8.86 9.68
N ASP A 888 22.29 -7.71 10.16
CA ASP A 888 22.49 -6.41 9.51
C ASP A 888 23.99 -6.10 9.36
N LEU A 889 24.80 -6.36 10.39
CA LEU A 889 26.27 -6.23 10.32
C LEU A 889 26.87 -7.15 9.24
N GLU A 890 26.34 -8.37 9.07
CA GLU A 890 26.81 -9.29 8.03
C GLU A 890 26.45 -8.78 6.63
N ILE A 891 25.22 -8.29 6.43
CA ILE A 891 24.78 -7.68 5.17
C ILE A 891 25.63 -6.45 4.86
N MET A 892 25.90 -5.59 5.85
CA MET A 892 26.75 -4.42 5.69
C MET A 892 28.17 -4.81 5.29
N ALA A 893 28.75 -5.84 5.90
CA ALA A 893 30.07 -6.34 5.52
C ALA A 893 30.10 -6.85 4.06
N LYS A 894 29.08 -7.61 3.64
CA LYS A 894 28.95 -8.10 2.26
C LYS A 894 28.77 -6.96 1.26
N THR A 895 27.90 -6.00 1.60
CA THR A 895 27.60 -4.82 0.78
C THR A 895 28.85 -3.95 0.63
N ALA A 896 29.52 -3.59 1.72
CA ALA A 896 30.75 -2.82 1.70
C ALA A 896 31.82 -3.48 0.81
N ARG A 897 31.98 -4.80 0.88
CA ARG A 897 32.90 -5.54 0.01
C ARG A 897 32.52 -5.43 -1.46
N LEU A 898 31.25 -5.58 -1.80
CA LEU A 898 30.75 -5.45 -3.18
C LEU A 898 30.98 -4.04 -3.74
N LEU A 899 30.90 -3.02 -2.87
CA LEU A 899 31.14 -1.61 -3.22
C LEU A 899 32.62 -1.19 -3.12
N GLY A 900 33.55 -2.15 -2.91
CA GLY A 900 34.98 -1.87 -2.82
C GLY A 900 35.46 -1.22 -1.51
N LYS A 901 34.58 -1.11 -0.50
CA LYS A 901 34.86 -0.56 0.84
C LYS A 901 35.42 -1.62 1.78
N THR A 902 36.61 -2.14 1.46
CA THR A 902 37.19 -3.33 2.12
C THR A 902 37.48 -3.15 3.62
N SER A 903 37.92 -1.97 4.06
CA SER A 903 38.16 -1.68 5.49
C SER A 903 36.85 -1.68 6.30
N GLU A 904 35.82 -0.98 5.81
CA GLU A 904 34.48 -0.97 6.43
C GLU A 904 33.91 -2.39 6.50
N ALA A 905 34.09 -3.18 5.44
CA ALA A 905 33.66 -4.58 5.41
C ALA A 905 34.32 -5.44 6.51
N ALA A 906 35.60 -5.21 6.80
CA ALA A 906 36.31 -5.92 7.86
C ALA A 906 35.80 -5.50 9.25
N GLU A 907 35.59 -4.21 9.49
CA GLU A 907 35.06 -3.69 10.76
C GLU A 907 33.65 -4.21 11.07
N PHE A 908 32.77 -4.24 10.07
CA PHE A 908 31.43 -4.83 10.22
C PHE A 908 31.50 -6.32 10.56
N MET A 909 32.41 -7.07 9.93
CA MET A 909 32.57 -8.50 10.22
C MET A 909 33.14 -8.76 11.62
N VAL A 910 34.07 -7.94 12.10
CA VAL A 910 34.55 -8.00 13.49
C VAL A 910 33.40 -7.75 14.47
N SER A 911 32.59 -6.72 14.20
CA SER A 911 31.42 -6.40 15.02
C SER A 911 30.38 -7.53 15.00
N HIS A 912 30.08 -8.10 13.82
CA HIS A 912 29.19 -9.26 13.67
C HIS A 912 29.64 -10.41 14.56
N ASN A 913 30.92 -10.79 14.50
CA ASN A 913 31.46 -11.90 15.30
C ASN A 913 31.38 -11.62 16.81
N ALA A 914 31.62 -10.37 17.23
CA ALA A 914 31.49 -9.96 18.63
C ALA A 914 30.04 -10.05 19.12
N VAL A 915 29.08 -9.54 18.35
CA VAL A 915 27.64 -9.61 18.67
C VAL A 915 27.17 -11.08 18.68
N LYS A 916 27.59 -11.89 17.71
CA LYS A 916 27.28 -13.33 17.65
C LYS A 916 27.79 -14.07 18.89
N LYS A 917 29.02 -13.80 19.31
CA LYS A 917 29.57 -14.36 20.56
C LYS A 917 28.73 -13.93 21.76
N HIS A 918 28.48 -12.63 21.90
CA HIS A 918 27.72 -12.07 23.02
C HIS A 918 26.28 -12.61 23.10
N PHE A 919 25.61 -12.78 21.95
CA PHE A 919 24.29 -13.39 21.87
C PHE A 919 24.26 -14.78 22.53
N ASN A 920 25.24 -15.63 22.20
CA ASN A 920 25.32 -16.99 22.74
C ASN A 920 25.65 -17.01 24.25
N GLU A 921 26.29 -15.97 24.77
CA GLU A 921 26.60 -15.84 26.21
C GLU A 921 25.40 -15.36 27.04
N VAL A 922 24.55 -14.51 26.45
CA VAL A 922 23.40 -13.88 27.14
C VAL A 922 22.16 -14.75 27.07
N TYR A 923 21.84 -15.28 25.88
CA TYR A 923 20.51 -15.85 25.61
C TYR A 923 20.46 -17.37 25.68
N ILE A 924 21.57 -18.06 25.98
CA ILE A 924 21.63 -19.53 26.01
C ILE A 924 22.06 -20.01 27.39
N ASP A 925 21.23 -20.84 28.01
CA ASP A 925 21.57 -21.48 29.29
C ASP A 925 22.69 -22.51 29.12
N LYS A 926 23.68 -22.49 30.03
CA LYS A 926 24.88 -23.34 29.92
C LYS A 926 24.64 -24.81 30.26
N GLY A 927 23.56 -25.12 30.99
CA GLY A 927 23.24 -26.49 31.39
C GLY A 927 22.30 -27.18 30.41
N SER A 928 21.15 -26.55 30.14
CA SER A 928 20.07 -27.08 29.31
C SER A 928 20.19 -26.73 27.82
N PHE A 929 21.04 -25.75 27.46
CA PHE A 929 21.15 -25.17 26.12
C PHE A 929 19.84 -24.56 25.59
N LYS A 930 18.86 -24.31 26.47
CA LYS A 930 17.62 -23.63 26.10
C LYS A 930 17.82 -22.13 26.01
N THR A 931 17.00 -21.48 25.18
CA THR A 931 16.99 -20.02 25.11
C THR A 931 16.42 -19.44 26.40
N ILE A 932 17.07 -18.42 26.94
CA ILE A 932 16.73 -17.74 28.20
C ILE A 932 16.65 -16.22 28.02
N LYS A 933 15.93 -15.55 28.92
CA LYS A 933 15.78 -14.09 28.91
C LYS A 933 17.04 -13.39 29.40
N SER A 934 17.36 -12.26 28.77
CA SER A 934 18.47 -11.36 29.15
C SER A 934 18.23 -10.66 30.49
N GLY A 935 16.96 -10.47 30.86
CA GLY A 935 16.53 -9.64 31.98
C GLY A 935 16.51 -8.14 31.68
N VAL A 936 16.81 -7.73 30.44
CA VAL A 936 16.68 -6.34 29.98
C VAL A 936 15.20 -6.02 29.85
N LYS A 937 14.74 -5.02 30.60
CA LYS A 937 13.37 -4.52 30.47
C LYS A 937 13.27 -3.63 29.23
N THR A 938 12.17 -3.78 28.51
CA THR A 938 11.86 -2.97 27.33
C THR A 938 10.71 -2.03 27.66
N GLY A 939 10.72 -0.85 27.06
CA GLY A 939 9.63 0.12 27.16
C GLY A 939 8.70 -0.03 25.97
N PHE A 940 7.47 0.44 26.16
CA PHE A 940 6.54 0.63 25.05
C PHE A 940 7.00 1.86 24.26
N MET A 941 7.68 1.64 23.12
CA MET A 941 8.29 2.67 22.25
C MET A 941 9.64 3.26 22.75
N GLY A 942 10.49 2.46 23.40
CA GLY A 942 11.83 2.89 23.79
C GLY A 942 12.39 2.10 24.98
N PRO A 943 13.46 2.59 25.65
CA PRO A 943 13.91 2.03 26.92
C PRO A 943 12.81 2.11 28.00
N PRO A 944 12.85 1.24 29.03
CA PRO A 944 11.80 1.14 30.05
C PRO A 944 11.64 2.46 30.81
N ASN A 945 10.40 2.85 31.08
CA ASN A 945 10.10 3.97 32.00
C ASN A 945 10.32 3.54 33.46
N GLU A 946 10.28 4.50 34.41
CA GLU A 946 10.48 4.23 35.85
C GLU A 946 9.54 3.14 36.41
N ARG A 947 8.34 3.00 35.85
CA ARG A 947 7.37 1.97 36.24
C ARG A 947 7.81 0.56 35.82
N ASN A 948 8.40 0.43 34.62
CA ASN A 948 8.94 -0.81 34.09
C ASN A 948 10.29 -1.18 34.74
N ALA A 949 11.06 -0.17 35.18
CA ALA A 949 12.35 -0.35 35.85
C ALA A 949 12.23 -1.06 37.22
N ASN A 950 11.07 -0.96 37.89
CA ASN A 950 10.85 -1.51 39.23
C ASN A 950 10.32 -2.95 39.26
N GLN A 951 10.16 -3.63 38.11
CA GLN A 951 9.75 -5.03 38.09
C GLN A 951 10.92 -5.98 38.37
N PRO A 952 10.70 -7.12 39.05
CA PRO A 952 11.73 -8.15 39.24
C PRO A 952 12.35 -8.56 37.90
N SER A 953 13.69 -8.72 37.90
CA SER A 953 14.39 -9.22 36.71
C SER A 953 13.97 -10.65 36.42
N ASP A 954 13.69 -10.93 35.16
CA ASP A 954 13.40 -12.26 34.61
C ASP A 954 14.64 -12.87 33.95
N LYS A 955 15.84 -12.34 34.23
CA LYS A 955 17.12 -12.84 33.72
C LYS A 955 17.24 -14.35 34.00
N GLY A 956 17.60 -15.11 32.96
CA GLY A 956 17.79 -16.56 33.05
C GLY A 956 16.51 -17.37 33.02
N GLN A 957 15.31 -16.75 33.00
CA GLN A 957 14.07 -17.50 32.79
C GLN A 957 14.05 -18.11 31.39
N VAL A 958 13.53 -19.34 31.28
CA VAL A 958 13.45 -20.08 30.02
C VAL A 958 12.41 -19.46 29.09
N ILE A 959 12.79 -19.26 27.81
CA ILE A 959 11.91 -18.83 26.72
C ILE A 959 11.32 -20.05 26.00
N ASP A 960 12.19 -20.88 25.41
CA ASP A 960 11.91 -22.17 24.74
C ASP A 960 10.73 -22.12 23.73
N THR A 961 10.66 -21.07 22.91
CA THR A 961 9.62 -20.86 21.88
C THR A 961 10.12 -21.25 20.51
N GLN A 962 9.23 -21.46 19.54
CA GLN A 962 9.64 -21.75 18.16
C GLN A 962 10.50 -20.61 17.58
N ALA A 963 10.10 -19.37 17.81
CA ALA A 963 10.77 -18.18 17.29
C ALA A 963 12.18 -17.97 17.88
N SER A 964 12.38 -18.26 19.18
CA SER A 964 13.67 -18.07 19.86
C SER A 964 14.77 -18.97 19.32
N TYR A 965 14.43 -20.09 18.69
CA TYR A 965 15.37 -20.95 17.96
C TYR A 965 15.37 -20.67 16.45
N ALA A 966 14.19 -20.54 15.84
CA ALA A 966 14.05 -20.43 14.38
C ALA A 966 14.76 -19.19 13.80
N ILE A 967 14.56 -18.02 14.40
CA ILE A 967 15.12 -16.76 13.90
C ILE A 967 16.66 -16.82 13.93
N PRO A 968 17.33 -17.02 15.07
CA PRO A 968 18.79 -17.08 15.11
C PRO A 968 19.39 -18.28 14.34
N LEU A 969 18.67 -19.37 14.11
CA LEU A 969 19.12 -20.44 13.21
C LEU A 969 19.12 -19.97 11.75
N ALA A 970 18.03 -19.37 11.28
CA ALA A 970 17.92 -18.87 9.90
C ALA A 970 18.91 -17.73 9.60
N LEU A 971 19.25 -16.92 10.62
CA LEU A 971 20.22 -15.84 10.53
C LEU A 971 21.66 -16.28 10.85
N GLY A 972 21.90 -17.56 11.17
CA GLY A 972 23.25 -18.10 11.40
C GLY A 972 23.95 -17.62 12.69
N ILE A 973 23.19 -17.28 13.74
CA ILE A 973 23.69 -16.62 14.97
C ILE A 973 24.12 -17.61 16.05
N PHE A 974 23.62 -18.85 16.07
CA PHE A 974 24.18 -19.85 16.98
C PHE A 974 25.64 -20.17 16.65
N ASN A 975 26.47 -20.30 17.69
CA ASN A 975 27.80 -20.86 17.53
C ASN A 975 27.74 -22.38 17.34
N GLU A 976 28.84 -23.00 16.91
CA GLU A 976 28.89 -24.44 16.63
C GLU A 976 28.50 -25.31 17.83
N ALA A 977 28.86 -24.89 19.06
CA ALA A 977 28.53 -25.64 20.28
C ALA A 977 27.03 -25.67 20.58
N ASN A 978 26.33 -24.55 20.37
CA ASN A 978 24.92 -24.41 20.69
C ASN A 978 23.99 -24.81 19.53
N LYS A 979 24.48 -24.76 18.28
CA LYS A 979 23.66 -24.98 17.07
C LYS A 979 22.96 -26.33 17.07
N THR A 980 23.66 -27.42 17.39
CA THR A 980 23.07 -28.77 17.42
C THR A 980 21.93 -28.87 18.44
N TYR A 981 22.09 -28.27 19.62
CA TYR A 981 21.03 -28.25 20.64
C TYR A 981 19.86 -27.36 20.22
N ALA A 982 20.12 -26.20 19.63
CA ALA A 982 19.06 -25.33 19.10
C ALA A 982 18.21 -26.03 18.04
N ILE A 983 18.81 -26.85 17.16
CA ILE A 983 18.08 -27.67 16.18
C ILE A 983 17.19 -28.69 16.89
N GLY A 984 17.72 -29.36 17.92
CA GLY A 984 16.96 -30.31 18.74
C GLY A 984 15.75 -29.66 19.42
N HIS A 985 15.99 -28.55 20.13
CA HIS A 985 14.96 -27.79 20.84
C HIS A 985 13.92 -27.18 19.89
N LEU A 986 14.31 -26.72 18.70
CA LEU A 986 13.35 -26.28 17.68
C LEU A 986 12.42 -27.43 17.28
N ASN A 987 12.93 -28.62 16.98
CA ASN A 987 12.08 -29.77 16.64
C ASN A 987 11.20 -30.22 17.80
N GLU A 988 11.72 -30.20 19.03
CA GLU A 988 10.92 -30.51 20.23
C GLU A 988 9.77 -29.49 20.38
N SER A 989 10.06 -28.19 20.29
CA SER A 989 9.05 -27.13 20.39
C SER A 989 7.98 -27.20 19.30
N ILE A 990 8.31 -27.73 18.12
CA ILE A 990 7.33 -27.96 17.04
C ILE A 990 6.53 -29.25 17.28
N SER A 991 7.17 -30.33 17.72
CA SER A 991 6.54 -31.66 17.81
C SER A 991 5.77 -31.91 19.11
N ARG A 992 5.85 -31.00 20.08
CA ARG A 992 5.07 -31.04 21.32
C ARG A 992 3.78 -30.22 21.26
N SER A 993 2.87 -30.47 22.20
CA SER A 993 1.75 -29.56 22.48
C SER A 993 2.28 -28.28 23.14
N ASN A 994 1.81 -27.11 22.71
CA ASN A 994 2.22 -25.82 23.27
C ASN A 994 1.02 -25.03 23.78
N LYS A 995 1.21 -24.25 24.85
CA LYS A 995 0.20 -23.30 25.30
C LYS A 995 0.38 -21.97 24.58
N ASP A 996 -0.71 -21.45 24.03
CA ASP A 996 -0.73 -20.08 23.51
C ASP A 996 -0.84 -19.04 24.64
N ASP A 997 -0.79 -17.76 24.29
CA ASP A 997 -0.84 -16.62 25.20
C ASP A 997 -2.20 -16.51 25.93
N SER A 998 -3.23 -17.22 25.48
CA SER A 998 -4.52 -17.37 26.17
C SER A 998 -4.55 -18.60 27.10
N GLY A 999 -3.43 -19.35 27.20
CA GLY A 999 -3.29 -20.54 28.02
C GLY A 999 -3.86 -21.82 27.42
N VAL A 1000 -4.33 -21.77 26.17
CA VAL A 1000 -5.00 -22.88 25.47
C VAL A 1000 -3.94 -23.79 24.85
N ASP A 1001 -4.08 -25.10 25.06
CA ASP A 1001 -3.20 -26.10 24.47
C ASP A 1001 -3.44 -26.22 22.95
N ARG A 1002 -2.36 -26.14 22.18
CA ARG A 1002 -2.31 -26.24 20.73
C ARG A 1002 -1.57 -27.51 20.34
N PRO A 1003 -2.08 -28.29 19.37
CA PRO A 1003 -1.55 -29.61 19.07
C PRO A 1003 -0.10 -29.55 18.55
N PRO A 1004 0.62 -30.69 18.58
CA PRO A 1004 1.87 -30.85 17.82
C PRO A 1004 1.77 -30.32 16.39
N TYR A 1005 2.87 -29.76 15.90
CA TYR A 1005 2.99 -29.13 14.58
C TYR A 1005 2.08 -27.91 14.40
N SER A 1006 1.71 -27.23 15.48
CA SER A 1006 1.12 -25.89 15.44
C SER A 1006 2.16 -24.84 15.09
N LEU A 1007 1.79 -23.87 14.25
CA LEU A 1007 2.61 -22.70 13.93
C LEU A 1007 2.49 -21.67 15.06
N MET A 1008 3.47 -21.64 15.97
CA MET A 1008 3.45 -20.76 17.15
C MET A 1008 4.24 -19.47 16.93
N THR A 1009 4.72 -19.22 15.71
CA THR A 1009 5.47 -18.02 15.35
C THR A 1009 4.58 -16.87 14.88
N GLY A 1010 5.03 -15.65 15.12
CA GLY A 1010 4.53 -14.39 14.57
C GLY A 1010 5.19 -14.06 13.22
N PHE A 1011 5.18 -12.80 12.81
CA PHE A 1011 5.66 -12.38 11.49
C PHE A 1011 7.11 -12.77 11.21
N ILE A 1012 8.00 -12.48 12.17
CA ILE A 1012 9.44 -12.65 12.01
C ILE A 1012 9.79 -14.14 12.08
N GLY A 1013 9.25 -14.84 13.08
CA GLY A 1013 9.46 -16.27 13.25
C GLY A 1013 8.92 -17.08 12.08
N THR A 1014 7.77 -16.70 11.51
CA THR A 1014 7.17 -17.42 10.37
C THR A 1014 8.02 -17.30 9.10
N ALA A 1015 8.64 -16.14 8.88
CA ALA A 1015 9.56 -15.95 7.76
C ALA A 1015 10.85 -16.78 7.91
N SER A 1016 11.26 -17.08 9.15
CA SER A 1016 12.50 -17.83 9.45
C SER A 1016 12.32 -19.35 9.60
N ILE A 1017 11.22 -19.81 10.19
CA ILE A 1017 11.10 -21.20 10.71
C ILE A 1017 11.32 -22.27 9.64
N MET A 1018 10.74 -22.09 8.45
CA MET A 1018 10.84 -23.07 7.37
C MET A 1018 12.25 -23.15 6.79
N GLN A 1019 12.94 -22.01 6.67
CA GLN A 1019 14.35 -21.94 6.27
C GLN A 1019 15.23 -22.60 7.33
N ALA A 1020 15.07 -22.22 8.60
CA ALA A 1020 15.82 -22.78 9.71
C ALA A 1020 15.73 -24.32 9.76
N LEU A 1021 14.55 -24.89 9.52
CA LEU A 1021 14.39 -26.33 9.48
C LEU A 1021 15.12 -26.97 8.29
N SER A 1022 14.94 -26.43 7.08
CA SER A 1022 15.46 -27.10 5.87
C SER A 1022 16.95 -26.94 5.67
N GLU A 1023 17.54 -25.81 6.10
CA GLU A 1023 19.00 -25.62 6.12
C GLU A 1023 19.70 -26.54 7.13
N ASN A 1024 18.97 -27.03 8.13
CA ASN A 1024 19.49 -27.91 9.17
C ASN A 1024 18.98 -29.36 9.04
N ASN A 1025 18.62 -29.78 7.82
CA ASN A 1025 18.19 -31.16 7.47
C ASN A 1025 16.91 -31.64 8.18
N GLN A 1026 16.01 -30.74 8.57
CA GLN A 1026 14.74 -31.03 9.24
C GLN A 1026 13.54 -30.84 8.30
N SER A 1027 13.72 -31.12 7.00
CA SER A 1027 12.71 -30.88 5.96
C SER A 1027 11.40 -31.66 6.18
N ALA A 1028 11.45 -32.84 6.83
CA ALA A 1028 10.24 -33.58 7.19
C ALA A 1028 9.35 -32.78 8.15
N THR A 1029 9.94 -32.17 9.18
CA THR A 1029 9.24 -31.26 10.10
C THR A 1029 8.66 -30.05 9.37
N ALA A 1030 9.40 -29.46 8.43
CA ALA A 1030 8.90 -28.35 7.62
C ALA A 1030 7.68 -28.75 6.77
N TYR A 1031 7.71 -29.90 6.08
CA TYR A 1031 6.55 -30.39 5.33
C TYR A 1031 5.35 -30.74 6.21
N ARG A 1032 5.57 -31.24 7.44
CA ARG A 1032 4.49 -31.47 8.41
C ARG A 1032 3.83 -30.17 8.87
N LEU A 1033 4.63 -29.13 9.16
CA LEU A 1033 4.11 -27.78 9.48
C LEU A 1033 3.30 -27.18 8.32
N LEU A 1034 3.84 -27.24 7.09
CA LEU A 1034 3.15 -26.71 5.90
C LEU A 1034 1.81 -27.39 5.65
N GLN A 1035 1.72 -28.71 5.92
CA GLN A 1035 0.54 -29.52 5.66
C GLN A 1035 -0.40 -29.66 6.87
N GLN A 1036 -0.11 -28.99 8.00
CA GLN A 1036 -1.02 -28.92 9.14
C GLN A 1036 -2.24 -28.06 8.79
N ASN A 1037 -3.44 -28.50 9.18
CA ASN A 1037 -4.70 -27.79 8.94
C ASN A 1037 -5.50 -27.50 10.21
N SER A 1038 -5.05 -27.94 11.39
CA SER A 1038 -5.59 -27.46 12.67
C SER A 1038 -5.07 -26.06 13.01
N TYR A 1039 -5.82 -25.30 13.81
CA TYR A 1039 -5.33 -24.03 14.33
C TYR A 1039 -4.23 -24.25 15.39
N PRO A 1040 -3.16 -23.41 15.41
CA PRO A 1040 -2.76 -22.43 14.40
C PRO A 1040 -1.91 -23.05 13.26
N SER A 1041 -2.25 -22.76 12.01
CA SER A 1041 -1.48 -23.15 10.82
C SER A 1041 -1.87 -22.31 9.60
N TRP A 1042 -1.04 -22.34 8.54
CA TRP A 1042 -1.41 -21.68 7.28
C TRP A 1042 -2.69 -22.28 6.66
N LEU A 1043 -2.79 -23.62 6.64
CA LEU A 1043 -3.93 -24.27 5.99
C LEU A 1043 -5.21 -24.20 6.81
N TYR A 1044 -5.15 -23.85 8.10
CA TYR A 1044 -6.35 -23.57 8.89
C TYR A 1044 -7.19 -22.45 8.25
N SER A 1045 -6.56 -21.34 7.85
CA SER A 1045 -7.28 -20.26 7.13
C SER A 1045 -7.85 -20.75 5.79
N VAL A 1046 -7.08 -21.59 5.07
CA VAL A 1046 -7.46 -22.15 3.76
C VAL A 1046 -8.70 -23.02 3.86
N VAL A 1047 -8.75 -23.95 4.83
CA VAL A 1047 -9.91 -24.84 5.02
C VAL A 1047 -11.15 -24.07 5.49
N ASN A 1048 -10.95 -22.89 6.09
CA ASN A 1048 -12.01 -21.96 6.48
C ASN A 1048 -12.31 -20.88 5.42
N GLY A 1049 -11.97 -21.14 4.15
CA GLY A 1049 -12.43 -20.33 3.02
C GLY A 1049 -11.61 -19.08 2.72
N ALA A 1050 -10.42 -18.92 3.32
CA ALA A 1050 -9.52 -17.83 3.00
C ALA A 1050 -9.13 -17.82 1.52
N THR A 1051 -9.13 -16.63 0.93
CA THR A 1051 -8.69 -16.38 -0.46
C THR A 1051 -7.46 -15.47 -0.53
N SER A 1052 -6.97 -15.05 0.62
CA SER A 1052 -5.82 -14.18 0.87
C SER A 1052 -5.17 -14.65 2.17
N ILE A 1053 -3.96 -14.18 2.46
CA ILE A 1053 -3.33 -14.38 3.76
C ILE A 1053 -3.94 -13.39 4.77
N TRP A 1054 -4.26 -13.88 5.96
CA TRP A 1054 -4.82 -13.07 7.04
C TRP A 1054 -3.72 -12.40 7.86
N GLU A 1055 -4.04 -11.29 8.54
CA GLU A 1055 -3.12 -10.60 9.46
C GLU A 1055 -2.82 -11.47 10.68
N ARG A 1056 -3.80 -12.20 11.19
CA ARG A 1056 -3.64 -13.09 12.34
C ARG A 1056 -3.91 -14.53 11.93
N LEU A 1057 -3.18 -15.47 12.55
CA LEU A 1057 -3.50 -16.90 12.42
C LEU A 1057 -4.90 -17.22 12.97
N ASN A 1058 -5.42 -16.39 13.89
CA ASN A 1058 -6.77 -16.44 14.45
C ASN A 1058 -7.67 -15.28 14.00
N SER A 1059 -7.46 -14.71 12.80
CA SER A 1059 -8.37 -13.67 12.30
C SER A 1059 -9.83 -14.13 12.30
N TYR A 1060 -10.04 -15.41 12.05
CA TYR A 1060 -11.25 -16.15 12.36
C TYR A 1060 -10.88 -17.51 12.96
N THR A 1061 -11.62 -17.98 13.96
CA THR A 1061 -11.63 -19.39 14.35
C THR A 1061 -13.06 -19.91 14.42
N VAL A 1062 -13.23 -21.22 14.16
CA VAL A 1062 -14.54 -21.88 14.20
C VAL A 1062 -15.19 -21.75 15.58
N GLU A 1063 -14.37 -21.76 16.64
CA GLU A 1063 -14.82 -21.72 18.02
C GLU A 1063 -15.24 -20.32 18.48
N ASN A 1064 -14.50 -19.28 18.07
CA ASN A 1064 -14.62 -17.93 18.64
C ASN A 1064 -15.01 -16.85 17.62
N GLY A 1065 -15.30 -17.22 16.38
CA GLY A 1065 -15.51 -16.25 15.31
C GLY A 1065 -14.30 -15.34 15.14
N PHE A 1066 -14.49 -14.03 15.28
CA PHE A 1066 -13.41 -13.04 15.15
C PHE A 1066 -12.59 -12.83 16.44
N GLY A 1067 -12.99 -13.45 17.57
CA GLY A 1067 -12.19 -13.51 18.80
C GLY A 1067 -11.88 -12.15 19.44
N GLY A 1068 -12.74 -11.14 19.24
CA GLY A 1068 -12.53 -9.78 19.78
C GLY A 1068 -11.41 -8.98 19.10
N ASN A 1069 -10.87 -9.45 17.97
CA ASN A 1069 -9.71 -8.84 17.33
C ASN A 1069 -10.02 -7.61 16.45
N ASN A 1070 -11.29 -7.25 16.26
CA ASN A 1070 -11.72 -6.33 15.19
C ASN A 1070 -11.01 -4.96 15.17
N SER A 1071 -10.48 -4.47 16.29
CA SER A 1071 -9.66 -3.24 16.30
C SER A 1071 -8.36 -3.34 15.50
N MET A 1072 -7.90 -4.56 15.18
CA MET A 1072 -6.76 -4.88 14.32
C MET A 1072 -6.88 -6.32 13.78
N ASN A 1073 -7.71 -6.51 12.76
CA ASN A 1073 -8.00 -7.83 12.17
C ASN A 1073 -8.24 -7.80 10.65
N SER A 1074 -7.20 -7.57 9.86
CA SER A 1074 -7.27 -7.64 8.39
C SER A 1074 -7.31 -9.10 7.90
N PHE A 1075 -8.12 -9.37 6.89
CA PHE A 1075 -8.14 -10.65 6.18
C PHE A 1075 -7.31 -10.62 4.88
N ASN A 1076 -6.53 -9.56 4.67
CA ASN A 1076 -5.63 -9.42 3.53
C ASN A 1076 -4.33 -8.71 3.94
N HIS A 1077 -3.39 -9.51 4.43
CA HIS A 1077 -2.02 -9.14 4.71
C HIS A 1077 -1.09 -10.07 3.92
N TYR A 1078 0.22 -9.83 3.82
CA TYR A 1078 1.14 -10.76 3.14
C TYR A 1078 2.21 -11.37 4.04
N SER A 1079 2.35 -10.90 5.29
CA SER A 1079 3.50 -11.23 6.16
C SER A 1079 3.63 -12.73 6.44
N PHE A 1080 2.54 -13.42 6.81
CA PHE A 1080 2.55 -14.89 6.95
C PHE A 1080 2.68 -15.65 5.62
N GLY A 1081 2.53 -14.96 4.49
CA GLY A 1081 2.79 -15.48 3.14
C GLY A 1081 4.28 -15.60 2.81
N ALA A 1082 5.18 -15.17 3.71
CA ALA A 1082 6.63 -15.31 3.57
C ALA A 1082 7.09 -16.77 3.36
N VAL A 1083 6.25 -17.76 3.68
CA VAL A 1083 6.48 -19.18 3.39
C VAL A 1083 6.65 -19.48 1.89
N ALA A 1084 6.20 -18.59 0.98
CA ALA A 1084 6.45 -18.73 -0.45
C ALA A 1084 7.95 -18.82 -0.78
N ALA A 1085 8.81 -18.07 -0.08
CA ALA A 1085 10.25 -18.19 -0.23
C ALA A 1085 10.72 -19.64 -0.01
N TRP A 1086 10.18 -20.34 0.98
CA TRP A 1086 10.51 -21.75 1.22
C TRP A 1086 10.02 -22.67 0.09
N MET A 1087 8.81 -22.43 -0.43
CA MET A 1087 8.26 -23.19 -1.56
C MET A 1087 9.21 -23.14 -2.78
N TYR A 1088 9.85 -22.00 -3.04
CA TYR A 1088 10.86 -21.87 -4.09
C TYR A 1088 12.19 -22.48 -3.71
N ASN A 1089 12.77 -22.03 -2.59
CA ASN A 1089 14.16 -22.33 -2.26
C ASN A 1089 14.34 -23.81 -1.88
N TYR A 1090 13.35 -24.49 -1.30
CA TYR A 1090 13.53 -25.86 -0.81
C TYR A 1090 12.58 -26.85 -1.47
N SER A 1091 11.28 -26.53 -1.59
CA SER A 1091 10.36 -27.47 -2.24
C SER A 1091 10.67 -27.62 -3.73
N LEU A 1092 10.76 -26.50 -4.48
CA LEU A 1092 11.26 -26.53 -5.86
C LEU A 1092 12.79 -26.60 -5.93
N GLY A 1093 13.50 -26.15 -4.90
CA GLY A 1093 14.95 -26.14 -4.89
C GLY A 1093 15.59 -25.07 -5.77
N ILE A 1094 14.85 -24.06 -6.22
CA ILE A 1094 15.42 -22.95 -7.00
C ILE A 1094 16.02 -21.97 -6.00
N GLN A 1095 17.35 -21.97 -5.89
CA GLN A 1095 18.09 -21.18 -4.91
C GLN A 1095 19.08 -20.25 -5.60
N ARG A 1096 19.31 -19.10 -4.98
CA ARG A 1096 20.35 -18.16 -5.41
C ARG A 1096 21.74 -18.79 -5.22
N SER A 1097 22.69 -18.41 -6.05
CA SER A 1097 24.10 -18.78 -5.80
C SER A 1097 24.61 -17.99 -4.57
N PRO A 1098 25.42 -18.60 -3.69
CA PRO A 1098 26.04 -17.88 -2.58
C PRO A 1098 27.04 -16.82 -3.03
N ASP A 1099 27.60 -16.96 -4.24
CA ASP A 1099 28.71 -16.14 -4.72
C ASP A 1099 28.30 -15.14 -5.81
N ILE A 1100 27.25 -15.44 -6.58
CA ILE A 1100 26.86 -14.66 -7.77
C ILE A 1100 25.37 -14.37 -7.75
N ALA A 1101 25.03 -13.09 -7.59
CA ALA A 1101 23.65 -12.60 -7.58
C ALA A 1101 22.98 -12.66 -8.96
N GLY A 1102 21.65 -12.48 -9.00
CA GLY A 1102 20.91 -12.33 -10.26
C GLY A 1102 20.65 -13.61 -11.04
N PHE A 1103 20.91 -14.79 -10.47
CA PHE A 1103 20.77 -16.09 -11.15
C PHE A 1103 21.64 -16.26 -12.41
N LYS A 1104 22.74 -15.52 -12.53
CA LYS A 1104 23.76 -15.80 -13.55
C LYS A 1104 24.36 -17.20 -13.35
N GLN A 1105 24.60 -17.52 -12.09
CA GLN A 1105 24.77 -18.88 -11.58
C GLN A 1105 23.76 -19.08 -10.47
N PHE A 1106 23.25 -20.30 -10.31
CA PHE A 1106 22.27 -20.60 -9.28
C PHE A 1106 22.35 -22.06 -8.83
N VAL A 1107 21.62 -22.37 -7.77
CA VAL A 1107 21.56 -23.71 -7.19
C VAL A 1107 20.20 -24.32 -7.48
N LEU A 1108 20.21 -25.60 -7.88
CA LEU A 1108 19.03 -26.44 -7.97
C LEU A 1108 19.17 -27.54 -6.92
N LYS A 1109 18.40 -27.48 -5.83
CA LYS A 1109 18.43 -28.47 -4.75
C LYS A 1109 16.99 -28.82 -4.34
N PRO A 1110 16.25 -29.54 -5.21
CA PRO A 1110 14.88 -29.93 -4.90
C PRO A 1110 14.85 -30.86 -3.69
N ILE A 1111 13.92 -30.63 -2.76
CA ILE A 1111 13.69 -31.51 -1.61
C ILE A 1111 12.28 -32.10 -1.73
N PRO A 1112 12.13 -33.29 -2.33
CA PRO A 1112 10.88 -34.05 -2.25
C PRO A 1112 10.43 -34.26 -0.81
N ASP A 1113 9.12 -34.28 -0.56
CA ASP A 1113 8.57 -34.51 0.78
C ASP A 1113 9.11 -35.83 1.37
N PRO A 1114 9.90 -35.78 2.47
CA PRO A 1114 10.49 -36.98 3.06
C PRO A 1114 9.46 -37.98 3.57
N ASP A 1115 8.29 -37.50 4.03
CA ASP A 1115 7.18 -38.37 4.46
C ASP A 1115 6.38 -38.89 3.26
N LYS A 1116 6.72 -38.46 2.04
CA LYS A 1116 6.05 -38.79 0.78
C LYS A 1116 4.55 -38.49 0.82
N LYS A 1117 4.05 -37.55 1.64
CA LYS A 1117 2.62 -37.14 1.60
C LYS A 1117 2.34 -36.34 0.34
N MET A 1118 3.19 -35.36 0.05
CA MET A 1118 3.21 -34.66 -1.22
C MET A 1118 4.02 -35.45 -2.25
N LYS A 1119 3.38 -35.84 -3.36
CA LYS A 1119 3.93 -36.75 -4.38
C LYS A 1119 4.66 -36.04 -5.51
N TRP A 1120 4.37 -34.76 -5.73
CA TRP A 1120 5.06 -33.94 -6.73
C TRP A 1120 4.95 -32.46 -6.37
N ALA A 1121 5.93 -31.69 -6.82
CA ALA A 1121 5.85 -30.24 -6.92
C ALA A 1121 6.48 -29.81 -8.25
N LYS A 1122 5.89 -28.80 -8.88
CA LYS A 1122 6.37 -28.18 -10.11
C LYS A 1122 6.16 -26.68 -10.11
N GLY A 1123 7.09 -25.96 -10.72
CA GLY A 1123 7.00 -24.52 -10.81
C GLY A 1123 8.12 -23.90 -11.62
N TYR A 1124 8.11 -22.58 -11.68
CA TYR A 1124 9.13 -21.80 -12.37
C TYR A 1124 9.34 -20.44 -11.70
N TYR A 1125 10.51 -19.86 -11.98
CA TYR A 1125 10.85 -18.47 -11.74
C TYR A 1125 11.43 -17.87 -13.02
N ASP A 1126 10.89 -16.74 -13.48
CA ASP A 1126 11.37 -15.98 -14.62
C ASP A 1126 12.42 -14.96 -14.14
N SER A 1127 13.69 -15.37 -14.17
CA SER A 1127 14.82 -14.52 -13.75
C SER A 1127 15.14 -13.44 -14.79
N VAL A 1128 16.08 -12.55 -14.45
CA VAL A 1128 16.62 -11.54 -15.38
C VAL A 1128 17.27 -12.17 -16.62
N TYR A 1129 17.66 -13.45 -16.58
CA TYR A 1129 18.22 -14.19 -17.72
C TYR A 1129 17.19 -15.07 -18.46
N GLY A 1130 16.04 -15.33 -17.86
CA GLY A 1130 14.97 -16.14 -18.45
C GLY A 1130 14.39 -17.17 -17.47
N ARG A 1131 13.54 -18.06 -17.99
CA ARG A 1131 12.81 -19.03 -17.18
C ARG A 1131 13.73 -20.12 -16.61
N ILE A 1132 13.70 -20.26 -15.28
CA ILE A 1132 14.21 -21.41 -14.53
C ILE A 1132 13.01 -22.26 -14.12
N SER A 1133 12.98 -23.52 -14.52
CA SER A 1133 11.89 -24.45 -14.14
C SER A 1133 12.41 -25.57 -13.25
N SER A 1134 11.56 -26.06 -12.35
CA SER A 1134 11.87 -27.17 -11.46
C SER A 1134 10.63 -28.02 -11.23
N GLU A 1135 10.76 -29.33 -11.42
CA GLU A 1135 9.69 -30.32 -11.18
C GLU A 1135 10.30 -31.59 -10.60
N TRP A 1136 9.81 -32.03 -9.45
CA TRP A 1136 10.08 -33.37 -8.93
C TRP A 1136 8.78 -34.16 -8.79
N LYS A 1137 8.88 -35.48 -8.96
CA LYS A 1137 7.78 -36.44 -8.78
C LYS A 1137 8.30 -37.71 -8.13
N THR A 1138 7.70 -38.15 -7.04
CA THR A 1138 8.00 -39.39 -6.35
C THR A 1138 7.04 -40.50 -6.77
N GLU A 1139 7.58 -41.69 -7.04
CA GLU A 1139 6.88 -42.91 -7.38
C GLU A 1139 7.39 -44.05 -6.48
N ILE A 1140 6.85 -45.26 -6.62
CA ILE A 1140 7.35 -46.42 -5.87
C ILE A 1140 8.75 -46.77 -6.37
N GLY A 1141 9.74 -46.78 -5.47
CA GLY A 1141 11.12 -47.20 -5.78
C GLY A 1141 11.98 -46.18 -6.54
N LYS A 1142 11.44 -45.00 -6.88
CA LYS A 1142 12.16 -43.96 -7.62
C LYS A 1142 11.52 -42.57 -7.51
N TRP A 1143 12.28 -41.55 -7.90
CA TRP A 1143 11.75 -40.22 -8.19
C TRP A 1143 12.40 -39.61 -9.43
N THR A 1144 11.68 -38.71 -10.09
CA THR A 1144 12.15 -38.01 -11.30
C THR A 1144 12.32 -36.53 -11.04
N TYR A 1145 13.34 -35.92 -11.63
CA TYR A 1145 13.57 -34.48 -11.59
C TYR A 1145 13.69 -33.88 -13.00
N LYS A 1146 12.95 -32.83 -13.29
CA LYS A 1146 13.02 -32.08 -14.55
C LYS A 1146 13.34 -30.61 -14.27
N THR A 1147 14.18 -30.03 -15.11
CA THR A 1147 14.56 -28.61 -14.98
C THR A 1147 14.92 -27.98 -16.32
N THR A 1148 14.73 -26.66 -16.40
CA THR A 1148 15.15 -25.79 -17.48
C THR A 1148 16.09 -24.73 -16.92
N ILE A 1149 17.23 -24.54 -17.57
CA ILE A 1149 18.23 -23.53 -17.25
C ILE A 1149 18.30 -22.55 -18.43
N PRO A 1150 18.07 -21.24 -18.23
CA PRO A 1150 18.02 -20.27 -19.33
C PRO A 1150 19.40 -20.08 -19.99
N ALA A 1151 19.42 -19.66 -21.25
CA ALA A 1151 20.68 -19.41 -21.96
C ALA A 1151 21.52 -18.36 -21.24
N ASN A 1152 22.84 -18.42 -21.41
CA ASN A 1152 23.80 -17.55 -20.74
C ASN A 1152 23.90 -17.75 -19.21
N THR A 1153 23.37 -18.84 -18.65
CA THR A 1153 23.47 -19.17 -17.22
C THR A 1153 23.98 -20.59 -16.99
N THR A 1154 24.37 -20.90 -15.76
CA THR A 1154 24.69 -22.25 -15.29
C THR A 1154 24.02 -22.53 -13.95
N ALA A 1155 23.81 -23.81 -13.64
CA ALA A 1155 23.27 -24.23 -12.35
C ALA A 1155 24.15 -25.31 -11.71
N THR A 1156 24.24 -25.29 -10.38
CA THR A 1156 24.74 -26.44 -9.60
C THR A 1156 23.54 -27.21 -9.09
N LEU A 1157 23.34 -28.42 -9.62
CA LEU A 1157 22.28 -29.33 -9.20
C LEU A 1157 22.78 -30.26 -8.08
N TYR A 1158 21.97 -30.42 -7.05
CA TYR A 1158 22.15 -31.36 -5.95
C TYR A 1158 21.00 -32.37 -5.96
N LEU A 1159 21.33 -33.66 -6.05
CA LEU A 1159 20.35 -34.75 -6.03
C LEU A 1159 20.67 -35.75 -4.90
N PRO A 1160 19.78 -35.95 -3.91
CA PRO A 1160 19.96 -37.02 -2.94
C PRO A 1160 19.79 -38.39 -3.58
N ALA A 1161 20.72 -39.31 -3.35
CA ALA A 1161 20.68 -40.69 -3.83
C ALA A 1161 21.57 -41.61 -2.99
N ASN A 1162 21.24 -42.91 -2.93
CA ASN A 1162 22.06 -43.89 -2.18
C ASN A 1162 23.42 -44.19 -2.82
N ALA A 1163 23.52 -44.04 -4.15
CA ALA A 1163 24.77 -44.17 -4.89
C ALA A 1163 24.67 -43.42 -6.24
N LEU A 1164 25.80 -42.98 -6.78
CA LEU A 1164 25.83 -42.26 -8.06
C LEU A 1164 25.23 -43.08 -9.23
N ASN A 1165 25.43 -44.40 -9.23
CA ASN A 1165 24.90 -45.29 -10.27
C ASN A 1165 23.36 -45.49 -10.21
N LYS A 1166 22.70 -44.95 -9.18
CA LYS A 1166 21.24 -44.91 -9.07
C LYS A 1166 20.61 -43.71 -9.76
N ILE A 1167 21.44 -42.76 -10.21
CA ILE A 1167 21.01 -41.58 -10.94
C ILE A 1167 21.26 -41.80 -12.42
N SER A 1168 20.26 -41.53 -13.25
CA SER A 1168 20.39 -41.50 -14.70
C SER A 1168 19.89 -40.19 -15.28
N GLU A 1169 20.59 -39.67 -16.28
CA GLU A 1169 20.15 -38.53 -17.08
C GLU A 1169 19.69 -39.04 -18.44
N THR A 1170 18.42 -38.82 -18.81
CA THR A 1170 17.85 -39.30 -20.09
C THR A 1170 18.16 -40.78 -20.37
N GLY A 1171 18.09 -41.62 -19.32
CA GLY A 1171 18.35 -43.06 -19.39
C GLY A 1171 19.82 -43.50 -19.30
N LYS A 1172 20.78 -42.56 -19.23
CA LYS A 1172 22.20 -42.87 -19.06
C LYS A 1172 22.63 -42.69 -17.61
N THR A 1173 23.15 -43.74 -16.98
CA THR A 1173 23.67 -43.69 -15.60
C THR A 1173 24.80 -42.68 -15.46
N LEU A 1174 24.81 -41.92 -14.36
CA LEU A 1174 25.86 -40.95 -14.07
C LEU A 1174 27.16 -41.64 -13.62
N ILE A 1175 28.29 -41.04 -13.99
CA ILE A 1175 29.63 -41.44 -13.56
C ILE A 1175 30.41 -40.21 -13.08
N GLN A 1176 31.30 -40.43 -12.10
CA GLN A 1176 32.16 -39.39 -11.54
C GLN A 1176 32.99 -38.74 -12.65
N ASN A 1177 33.02 -37.40 -12.68
CA ASN A 1177 33.86 -36.65 -13.60
C ASN A 1177 34.06 -35.19 -13.11
N ARG A 1178 34.70 -34.34 -13.91
CA ARG A 1178 34.97 -32.94 -13.51
C ARG A 1178 33.72 -32.09 -13.22
N ARG A 1179 32.54 -32.49 -13.72
CA ARG A 1179 31.26 -31.82 -13.50
C ARG A 1179 30.33 -32.57 -12.54
N ILE A 1180 30.64 -33.82 -12.20
CA ILE A 1180 29.80 -34.70 -11.38
C ILE A 1180 30.64 -35.22 -10.23
N ASN A 1181 30.27 -34.81 -9.02
CA ASN A 1181 30.86 -35.29 -7.79
C ASN A 1181 29.79 -35.93 -6.91
N TYR A 1182 30.08 -37.06 -6.28
CA TYR A 1182 29.18 -37.70 -5.31
C TYR A 1182 29.84 -37.77 -3.94
N GLU A 1183 29.25 -37.10 -2.96
CA GLU A 1183 29.75 -37.03 -1.59
C GLU A 1183 28.57 -37.00 -0.62
N ASN A 1184 28.72 -37.64 0.55
CA ASN A 1184 27.74 -37.59 1.65
C ASN A 1184 26.29 -37.93 1.27
N GLY A 1185 26.07 -38.87 0.34
CA GLY A 1185 24.71 -39.27 -0.07
C GLY A 1185 24.06 -38.34 -1.10
N GLU A 1186 24.81 -37.39 -1.67
CA GLU A 1186 24.29 -36.38 -2.60
C GLU A 1186 25.19 -36.27 -3.84
N ALA A 1187 24.59 -36.25 -5.03
CA ALA A 1187 25.29 -35.96 -6.27
C ALA A 1187 25.25 -34.46 -6.57
N ARG A 1188 26.42 -33.84 -6.69
CA ARG A 1188 26.62 -32.46 -7.14
C ARG A 1188 26.98 -32.44 -8.63
N ILE A 1189 26.15 -31.79 -9.44
CA ILE A 1189 26.23 -31.78 -10.91
C ILE A 1189 26.27 -30.33 -11.42
N ILE A 1190 27.29 -29.96 -12.20
CA ILE A 1190 27.34 -28.66 -12.88
C ILE A 1190 26.60 -28.77 -14.22
N LEU A 1191 25.50 -28.03 -14.33
CA LEU A 1191 24.65 -27.97 -15.52
C LEU A 1191 24.85 -26.67 -16.28
N ASN A 1192 24.88 -26.78 -17.61
CA ASN A 1192 24.83 -25.65 -18.51
C ASN A 1192 23.37 -25.30 -18.83
N SER A 1193 23.14 -24.24 -19.60
CA SER A 1193 21.80 -23.91 -20.12
C SER A 1193 21.16 -25.07 -20.91
N GLY A 1194 19.84 -25.19 -20.83
CA GLY A 1194 19.06 -26.21 -21.54
C GLY A 1194 18.07 -26.96 -20.64
N ASN A 1195 17.49 -28.02 -21.20
CA ASN A 1195 16.47 -28.84 -20.52
C ASN A 1195 17.07 -30.19 -20.08
N TYR A 1196 16.76 -30.62 -18.86
CA TYR A 1196 17.29 -31.82 -18.23
C TYR A 1196 16.20 -32.70 -17.62
N THR A 1197 16.42 -34.01 -17.59
CA THR A 1197 15.56 -34.98 -16.92
C THR A 1197 16.42 -36.05 -16.27
N PHE A 1198 16.27 -36.18 -14.96
CA PHE A 1198 16.95 -37.17 -14.13
C PHE A 1198 15.94 -38.17 -13.57
N GLU A 1199 16.34 -39.43 -13.49
CA GLU A 1199 15.67 -40.48 -12.72
C GLU A 1199 16.61 -40.94 -11.62
N ILE A 1200 16.12 -40.97 -10.38
CA ILE A 1200 16.84 -41.38 -9.18
C ILE A 1200 16.10 -42.60 -8.62
N LYS A 1201 16.77 -43.75 -8.57
CA LYS A 1201 16.24 -44.98 -8.00
C LYS A 1201 16.62 -45.10 -6.53
N ASP A 1202 15.75 -45.73 -5.75
CA ASP A 1202 16.03 -46.09 -4.35
C ASP A 1202 17.26 -47.02 -4.25
#